data_AF-A0A978TL25-F1
#
_entry.id   AF-A0A978TL25-F1
#
_cell.length_a   1.000
_cell.length_b   1.000
_cell.length_c   1.000
_cell.angle_alpha   90.00
_cell.angle_beta   90.00
_cell.angle_gamma   90.00
#
_symmetry.space_group_name_H-M   'P 1'
#
loop_
_entity.id
_entity.type
_entity.pdbx_description
1 polymer ?
#
loop_
_entity_poly.entity_id
_entity_poly.type
_entity_poly.pdbx_seq_one_letter_code
_entity_poly.pdbx_strand_id
1 'polypeptide(L)'
;MRNLSKKFAEFKSGRSGKFSKSADKDFYKKVKKSGCFNDREYLELNPDVAAAVERGETTALEHFVRHGARENRQFSRLFDRDFYVKNYADVAELVARGETTAVFHFFQFGIQENRQPNALFNPTVYLNLNLDVKAAVDKGEFTAIGHFFQFGYAEGRSFTSFVSSILNPAAFQATYKQDIGSFFNVQTTAEIDDRQAIASISADKAFFIDIKYFRAQYTQQLEAFYGFSVAELSDEQVKAYAFGEGAKIGARLSAFNIEAYQFQFAAQLTAFYQVQSVSQISQQQVVDFMIGEGIDIGIDLSAYVDIAYYRSIYAAALNYRFGSEFSDREVIDFVFGDAAPFLDEEYYKRLYGNILTADGILVANLDSTELKTYIFTEGWDINKKLSAFNIEGYRIQYAAQLSLFYYGSTTPPSSNPPSSGNSGSGNAGMRNSGSGGSGNLDNLPLPELSDREIIKFMFGEGLKLGINPIAFVEISEVRQLFAIELTQHYQVTSVTEISDNLVLDFLFGSVSEKIDYNYCRRVYGAQLTAAFGVSADRITDEQILDYVYQFGLAAGFKLSAINFEAYIERYQAQIAAFFKVNVEEVSDLEIEKIREFIFDAGVEQGLSFEGLVDVVYIRHTYEAAIASYYNISAEVVASLSETQVLQWFSTEFAEIDLEYVEYEISQLTVEQRNSLLASLGISVDATANFTAEQLVKIAYSSEFKAIVEVEGTKVTAIDLDKYREKYAEEIFECIYGKSAKPEDSGNAGSGNTGNSGSDSDNSTDDSDTDIDISNLSDKEILKCLFGKGWKKGIDVLEFVNVEYLRLTYESELIAHYQVQTITELSDELVADFVYGGLSQEIDYEYYRRTYQAQLTAAFGVSIEQITNTQILDHAYRVGLESGFQFSPIDIDGYIEKYRNEIANYFDLEIKEVANLSATQIREFALEAGLELGLELTGLVDVNYYRQYFSDELLANYRSENVYNVDEEQTIDYLLNGGLVQGVNVSAAVDLEWYRQTYASDLAANQGTIDANGNGQIDTTELFDYVTGEGLAKGQNPSQLIDLQAYRAAGSASAQAMLQYYQKTEISQISYQQTLEYMFSVGLEAGYSPSGSIDLNVWRSDAAISQQIVSYYQVQSIEQVTYTQTFNYAFGAGYNTVGATVI
;
A
#
# COMPACT_ATOMS: atom_id res chain seq x y z
N MET A 1 70.87 -46.22 -14.00
CA MET A 1 69.61 -47.01 -13.98
C MET A 1 69.32 -47.48 -12.57
N ARG A 2 68.18 -47.01 -12.03
CA ARG A 2 67.37 -47.47 -10.88
C ARG A 2 67.09 -46.33 -9.90
N ASN A 3 65.79 -46.09 -9.73
CA ASN A 3 65.12 -45.24 -8.73
C ASN A 3 64.76 -43.79 -9.10
N LEU A 4 64.67 -43.52 -10.41
CA LEU A 4 63.70 -42.59 -11.01
C LEU A 4 62.28 -43.23 -11.19
N SER A 5 61.96 -44.34 -10.50
CA SER A 5 60.67 -45.06 -10.67
C SER A 5 59.85 -45.28 -9.39
N LYS A 6 60.18 -44.64 -8.25
CA LYS A 6 59.53 -44.95 -6.96
C LYS A 6 58.62 -43.87 -6.37
N LYS A 7 58.60 -42.64 -6.93
CA LYS A 7 57.55 -41.64 -6.62
C LYS A 7 56.53 -41.42 -7.75
N PHE A 8 56.71 -42.09 -8.88
CA PHE A 8 55.73 -42.16 -9.98
C PHE A 8 54.79 -43.39 -9.89
N ALA A 9 54.85 -44.15 -8.79
CA ALA A 9 54.14 -45.43 -8.62
C ALA A 9 52.97 -45.40 -7.63
N GLU A 10 52.73 -44.30 -6.90
CA GLU A 10 51.56 -44.19 -6.00
C GLU A 10 50.41 -43.35 -6.61
N PHE A 11 50.57 -42.81 -7.82
CA PHE A 11 49.49 -42.15 -8.59
C PHE A 11 48.79 -43.10 -9.58
N LYS A 12 49.07 -44.41 -9.53
CA LYS A 12 48.45 -45.44 -10.38
C LYS A 12 48.05 -46.69 -9.57
N SER A 13 47.07 -46.55 -8.71
CA SER A 13 46.11 -47.64 -8.45
C SER A 13 44.77 -47.02 -8.03
N GLY A 14 43.79 -47.09 -8.91
CA GLY A 14 42.61 -46.24 -8.86
C GLY A 14 41.62 -46.56 -7.75
N ARG A 15 40.93 -45.50 -7.33
CA ARG A 15 39.47 -45.49 -7.39
C ARG A 15 39.06 -44.52 -8.49
N SER A 16 39.00 -45.04 -9.71
CA SER A 16 37.93 -44.59 -10.60
C SER A 16 36.63 -45.02 -9.93
N GLY A 17 35.83 -44.07 -9.49
CA GLY A 17 34.40 -44.29 -9.25
C GLY A 17 33.82 -44.82 -10.56
N LYS A 18 33.71 -46.14 -10.69
CA LYS A 18 33.19 -46.80 -11.88
C LYS A 18 31.74 -46.37 -12.07
N PHE A 19 31.46 -45.52 -13.07
CA PHE A 19 30.11 -45.33 -13.59
C PHE A 19 29.58 -46.70 -14.03
N SER A 20 28.61 -47.26 -13.30
CA SER A 20 28.13 -48.63 -13.52
C SER A 20 27.05 -48.73 -14.61
N LYS A 21 26.57 -47.60 -15.14
CA LYS A 21 25.56 -47.53 -16.21
C LYS A 21 26.08 -46.76 -17.42
N SER A 22 25.81 -47.26 -18.63
CA SER A 22 26.17 -46.62 -19.91
C SER A 22 25.66 -45.17 -19.97
N ALA A 23 24.45 -44.92 -19.46
CA ALA A 23 23.81 -43.60 -19.45
C ALA A 23 24.57 -42.55 -18.63
N ASP A 24 25.10 -42.89 -17.44
CA ASP A 24 25.83 -41.93 -16.60
C ASP A 24 27.18 -41.56 -17.21
N LYS A 25 27.81 -42.48 -17.94
CA LYS A 25 29.06 -42.22 -18.67
C LYS A 25 28.83 -41.27 -19.85
N ASP A 26 27.68 -41.35 -20.51
CA ASP A 26 27.34 -40.44 -21.61
C ASP A 26 26.88 -39.08 -21.10
N PHE A 27 26.13 -39.03 -20.00
CA PHE A 27 25.77 -37.78 -19.33
C PHE A 27 27.01 -37.06 -18.77
N TYR A 28 27.95 -37.79 -18.15
CA TYR A 28 29.24 -37.24 -17.70
C TYR A 28 30.00 -36.53 -18.84
N LYS A 29 30.03 -37.13 -20.05
CA LYS A 29 30.67 -36.50 -21.21
C LYS A 29 29.95 -35.23 -21.63
N LYS A 30 28.61 -35.20 -21.57
CA LYS A 30 27.81 -34.01 -21.91
C LYS A 30 28.08 -32.88 -20.92
N VAL A 31 28.00 -33.14 -19.61
CA VAL A 31 28.31 -32.15 -18.57
C VAL A 31 29.72 -31.60 -18.75
N LYS A 32 30.72 -32.46 -18.93
CA LYS A 32 32.11 -32.01 -19.10
C LYS A 32 32.35 -31.23 -20.40
N LYS A 33 31.69 -31.62 -21.50
CA LYS A 33 31.82 -30.94 -22.80
C LYS A 33 31.09 -29.60 -22.82
N SER A 34 30.03 -29.44 -22.03
CA SER A 34 29.22 -28.22 -22.02
C SER A 34 30.00 -26.97 -21.60
N GLY A 35 30.94 -27.13 -20.67
CA GLY A 35 31.66 -26.02 -20.04
C GLY A 35 30.89 -25.32 -18.92
N CYS A 36 29.63 -25.67 -18.67
CA CYS A 36 28.75 -24.94 -17.74
C CYS A 36 28.87 -25.35 -16.27
N PHE A 37 29.67 -26.38 -15.94
CA PHE A 37 29.74 -26.92 -14.58
C PHE A 37 31.07 -26.53 -13.90
N ASN A 38 30.97 -25.88 -12.73
CA ASN A 38 32.09 -25.46 -11.91
C ASN A 38 32.07 -26.20 -10.56
N ASP A 39 33.14 -26.96 -10.26
CA ASP A 39 33.23 -27.76 -9.03
C ASP A 39 33.13 -26.90 -7.77
N ARG A 40 33.74 -25.70 -7.75
CA ARG A 40 33.74 -24.81 -6.59
C ARG A 40 32.35 -24.22 -6.35
N GLU A 41 31.73 -23.68 -7.40
CA GLU A 41 30.40 -23.07 -7.30
C GLU A 41 29.34 -24.11 -6.87
N TYR A 42 29.41 -25.33 -7.40
CA TYR A 42 28.49 -26.40 -7.00
C TYR A 42 28.61 -26.75 -5.52
N LEU A 43 29.82 -26.75 -4.95
CA LEU A 43 30.04 -27.03 -3.53
C LEU A 43 29.60 -25.87 -2.64
N GLU A 44 29.81 -24.62 -3.07
CA GLU A 44 29.30 -23.42 -2.37
C GLU A 44 27.77 -23.43 -2.27
N LEU A 45 27.10 -23.85 -3.34
CA LEU A 45 25.63 -23.90 -3.41
C LEU A 45 25.03 -25.17 -2.76
N ASN A 46 25.86 -26.17 -2.45
CA ASN A 46 25.40 -27.45 -1.86
C ASN A 46 26.35 -27.89 -0.71
N PRO A 47 26.21 -27.29 0.49
CA PRO A 47 27.12 -27.55 1.62
C PRO A 47 27.15 -29.01 2.08
N ASP A 48 26.05 -29.75 1.94
CA ASP A 48 25.97 -31.18 2.24
C ASP A 48 26.86 -32.02 1.31
N VAL A 49 26.94 -31.63 0.04
CA VAL A 49 27.83 -32.23 -0.97
C VAL A 49 29.28 -31.86 -0.67
N ALA A 50 29.55 -30.61 -0.25
CA ALA A 50 30.89 -30.18 0.16
C ALA A 50 31.43 -31.05 1.30
N ALA A 51 30.61 -31.31 2.33
CA ALA A 51 30.96 -32.19 3.43
C ALA A 51 31.23 -33.64 2.99
N ALA A 52 30.47 -34.17 2.01
CA ALA A 52 30.71 -35.50 1.44
C ALA A 52 32.02 -35.57 0.62
N VAL A 53 32.38 -34.49 -0.06
CA VAL A 53 33.66 -34.37 -0.78
C VAL A 53 34.84 -34.30 0.20
N GLU A 54 34.71 -33.55 1.30
CA GLU A 54 35.74 -33.49 2.36
C GLU A 54 35.97 -34.84 3.03
N ARG A 55 34.92 -35.63 3.23
CA ARG A 55 35.01 -37.01 3.73
C ARG A 55 35.56 -38.00 2.70
N GLY A 56 35.80 -37.57 1.46
CA GLY A 56 36.32 -38.41 0.37
C GLY A 56 35.30 -39.43 -0.16
N GLU A 57 34.01 -39.19 0.06
CA GLU A 57 32.92 -40.11 -0.32
C GLU A 57 32.55 -39.98 -1.80
N THR A 58 32.70 -38.79 -2.38
CA THR A 58 32.41 -38.46 -3.78
C THR A 58 33.28 -37.29 -4.26
N THR A 59 33.15 -36.91 -5.53
CA THR A 59 33.62 -35.61 -6.06
C THR A 59 32.42 -34.76 -6.46
N ALA A 60 32.60 -33.44 -6.57
CA ALA A 60 31.54 -32.50 -7.01
C ALA A 60 30.88 -32.97 -8.31
N LEU A 61 31.67 -33.22 -9.35
CA LEU A 61 31.19 -33.72 -10.64
C LEU A 61 30.59 -35.14 -10.57
N GLU A 62 31.14 -36.05 -9.76
CA GLU A 62 30.58 -37.40 -9.61
C GLU A 62 29.22 -37.37 -8.91
N HIS A 63 29.06 -36.53 -7.88
CA HIS A 63 27.78 -36.31 -7.22
C HIS A 63 26.77 -35.71 -8.19
N PHE A 64 27.14 -34.64 -8.90
CA PHE A 64 26.25 -33.97 -9.84
C PHE A 64 25.73 -34.90 -10.93
N VAL A 65 26.61 -35.71 -11.54
CA VAL A 65 26.26 -36.63 -12.63
C VAL A 65 25.38 -37.79 -12.18
N ARG A 66 25.59 -38.31 -10.95
CA ARG A 66 24.81 -39.44 -10.44
C ARG A 66 23.49 -39.00 -9.82
N HIS A 67 23.50 -37.87 -9.11
CA HIS A 67 22.44 -37.46 -8.20
C HIS A 67 22.00 -36.02 -8.50
N GLY A 68 22.91 -35.05 -8.38
CA GLY A 68 22.55 -33.63 -8.35
C GLY A 68 21.68 -33.14 -9.50
N ALA A 69 21.97 -33.52 -10.75
CA ALA A 69 21.14 -33.13 -11.88
C ALA A 69 19.71 -33.70 -11.79
N ARG A 70 19.55 -34.96 -11.36
CA ARG A 70 18.25 -35.65 -11.22
C ARG A 70 17.49 -35.23 -9.97
N GLU A 71 18.19 -34.68 -8.99
CA GLU A 71 17.61 -34.04 -7.79
C GLU A 71 17.28 -32.57 -8.02
N ASN A 72 17.45 -32.07 -9.24
CA ASN A 72 17.25 -30.67 -9.62
C ASN A 72 18.07 -29.66 -8.78
N ARG A 73 19.24 -30.08 -8.27
CA ARG A 73 20.09 -29.24 -7.42
C ARG A 73 20.71 -28.10 -8.21
N GLN A 74 20.81 -26.93 -7.58
CA GLN A 74 21.42 -25.76 -8.19
C GLN A 74 22.91 -25.99 -8.42
N PHE A 75 23.37 -25.80 -9.66
CA PHE A 75 24.75 -26.05 -10.07
C PHE A 75 25.53 -24.80 -10.45
N SER A 76 24.84 -23.69 -10.74
CA SER A 76 25.42 -22.39 -11.03
C SER A 76 24.40 -21.30 -10.75
N ARG A 77 24.85 -20.12 -10.32
CA ARG A 77 24.01 -18.92 -10.19
C ARG A 77 23.52 -18.39 -11.54
N LEU A 78 24.17 -18.79 -12.65
CA LEU A 78 23.80 -18.41 -14.02
C LEU A 78 22.70 -19.31 -14.61
N PHE A 79 22.17 -20.27 -13.86
CA PHE A 79 21.04 -21.10 -14.26
C PHE A 79 19.87 -20.90 -13.30
N ASP A 80 18.75 -20.41 -13.82
CA ASP A 80 17.52 -20.20 -13.07
C ASP A 80 16.53 -21.33 -13.43
N ARG A 81 16.23 -22.18 -12.44
CA ARG A 81 15.38 -23.36 -12.62
C ARG A 81 13.92 -22.96 -12.89
N ASP A 82 13.44 -21.92 -12.21
CA ASP A 82 12.04 -21.52 -12.26
C ASP A 82 11.78 -20.77 -13.55
N PHE A 83 12.69 -19.88 -13.96
CA PHE A 83 12.71 -19.31 -15.31
C PHE A 83 12.75 -20.40 -16.38
N TYR A 84 13.64 -21.39 -16.25
CA TYR A 84 13.80 -22.42 -17.28
C TYR A 84 12.55 -23.28 -17.45
N VAL A 85 11.84 -23.59 -16.37
CA VAL A 85 10.56 -24.32 -16.43
C VAL A 85 9.45 -23.41 -16.95
N LYS A 86 9.33 -22.17 -16.45
CA LYS A 86 8.32 -21.20 -16.87
C LYS A 86 8.42 -20.88 -18.37
N ASN A 87 9.63 -20.73 -18.89
CA ASN A 87 9.89 -20.30 -20.25
C ASN A 87 9.80 -21.43 -21.29
N TYR A 88 9.77 -22.70 -20.87
CA TYR A 88 9.76 -23.85 -21.77
C TYR A 88 8.66 -24.84 -21.39
N ALA A 89 7.47 -24.64 -21.97
CA ALA A 89 6.27 -25.42 -21.67
C ALA A 89 6.45 -26.94 -21.85
N ASP A 90 7.22 -27.37 -22.85
CA ASP A 90 7.57 -28.78 -23.08
C ASP A 90 8.43 -29.37 -21.95
N VAL A 91 9.29 -28.54 -21.33
CA VAL A 91 10.06 -28.93 -20.15
C VAL A 91 9.18 -28.96 -18.91
N ALA A 92 8.30 -27.97 -18.75
CA ALA A 92 7.34 -27.93 -17.63
C ALA A 92 6.45 -29.17 -17.61
N GLU A 93 5.95 -29.62 -18.76
CA GLU A 93 5.13 -30.81 -18.86
C GLU A 93 5.88 -32.08 -18.46
N LEU A 94 7.15 -32.22 -18.89
CA LEU A 94 8.00 -33.36 -18.53
C LEU A 94 8.40 -33.35 -17.04
N VAL A 95 8.58 -32.16 -16.45
CA VAL A 95 8.85 -32.00 -15.02
C VAL A 95 7.60 -32.33 -14.19
N ALA A 96 6.42 -31.85 -14.59
CA ALA A 96 5.14 -32.15 -13.93
C ALA A 96 4.81 -33.65 -13.97
N ARG A 97 5.16 -34.34 -15.05
CA ARG A 97 5.04 -35.81 -15.17
C ARG A 97 6.13 -36.59 -14.43
N GLY A 98 7.11 -35.92 -13.82
CA GLY A 98 8.23 -36.54 -13.12
C GLY A 98 9.21 -37.28 -14.04
N GLU A 99 9.19 -36.99 -15.34
CA GLU A 99 10.00 -37.67 -16.36
C GLU A 99 11.42 -37.07 -16.48
N THR A 100 11.60 -35.80 -16.10
CA THR A 100 12.89 -35.10 -16.06
C THR A 100 12.90 -34.04 -14.96
N THR A 101 14.06 -33.41 -14.74
CA THR A 101 14.20 -32.14 -14.00
C THR A 101 14.67 -31.04 -14.94
N ALA A 102 14.54 -29.78 -14.54
CA ALA A 102 15.02 -28.62 -15.30
C ALA A 102 16.54 -28.72 -15.54
N VAL A 103 17.31 -29.01 -14.49
CA VAL A 103 18.77 -29.14 -14.56
C VAL A 103 19.18 -30.33 -15.44
N PHE A 104 18.51 -31.49 -15.31
CA PHE A 104 18.83 -32.65 -16.14
C PHE A 104 18.50 -32.38 -17.61
N HIS A 105 17.34 -31.77 -17.89
CA HIS A 105 16.93 -31.40 -19.24
C HIS A 105 17.91 -30.40 -19.88
N PHE A 106 18.34 -29.39 -19.13
CA PHE A 106 19.27 -28.37 -19.61
C PHE A 106 20.57 -28.98 -20.15
N PHE A 107 21.24 -29.85 -19.38
CA PHE A 107 22.45 -30.52 -19.83
C PHE A 107 22.21 -31.58 -20.92
N GLN A 108 21.04 -32.21 -20.91
CA GLN A 108 20.73 -33.29 -21.82
C GLN A 108 20.35 -32.79 -23.23
N PHE A 109 19.62 -31.67 -23.30
CA PHE A 109 19.02 -31.12 -24.52
C PHE A 109 19.20 -29.59 -24.61
N GLY A 110 18.89 -28.87 -23.53
CA GLY A 110 18.82 -27.40 -23.51
C GLY A 110 20.03 -26.66 -24.08
N ILE A 111 21.24 -27.11 -23.76
CA ILE A 111 22.48 -26.47 -24.23
C ILE A 111 22.65 -26.62 -25.75
N GLN A 112 22.24 -27.75 -26.33
CA GLN A 112 22.32 -27.97 -27.77
C GLN A 112 21.21 -27.24 -28.52
N GLU A 113 20.08 -27.06 -27.85
CA GLU A 113 18.91 -26.33 -28.37
C GLU A 113 19.04 -24.81 -28.19
N ASN A 114 20.16 -24.32 -27.62
CA ASN A 114 20.37 -22.91 -27.28
C ASN A 114 19.24 -22.32 -26.42
N ARG A 115 18.72 -23.12 -25.49
CA ARG A 115 17.71 -22.65 -24.53
C ARG A 115 18.35 -21.75 -23.49
N GLN A 116 17.70 -20.62 -23.23
CA GLN A 116 18.14 -19.60 -22.29
C GLN A 116 18.19 -20.20 -20.88
N PRO A 117 19.33 -20.11 -20.18
CA PRO A 117 19.50 -20.64 -18.83
C PRO A 117 18.93 -19.71 -17.75
N ASN A 118 18.69 -18.45 -18.06
CA ASN A 118 18.11 -17.43 -17.20
C ASN A 118 17.50 -16.31 -18.06
N ALA A 119 16.70 -15.42 -17.46
CA ALA A 119 16.00 -14.34 -18.16
C ALA A 119 16.92 -13.29 -18.83
N LEU A 120 18.18 -13.22 -18.41
CA LEU A 120 19.12 -12.19 -18.84
C LEU A 120 20.05 -12.65 -19.96
N PHE A 121 20.16 -13.95 -20.26
CA PHE A 121 21.11 -14.47 -21.25
C PHE A 121 20.41 -15.07 -22.46
N ASN A 122 20.61 -14.47 -23.64
CA ASN A 122 20.15 -15.02 -24.90
C ASN A 122 21.34 -15.54 -25.74
N PRO A 123 21.48 -16.87 -25.96
CA PRO A 123 22.62 -17.44 -26.69
C PRO A 123 22.74 -16.94 -28.13
N THR A 124 21.61 -16.69 -28.81
CA THR A 124 21.60 -16.19 -30.19
C THR A 124 22.10 -14.75 -30.24
N VAL A 125 21.63 -13.91 -29.32
CA VAL A 125 22.09 -12.52 -29.22
C VAL A 125 23.57 -12.47 -28.84
N TYR A 126 23.97 -13.26 -27.85
CA TYR A 126 25.37 -13.36 -27.42
C TYR A 126 26.33 -13.67 -28.58
N LEU A 127 25.97 -14.57 -29.49
CA LEU A 127 26.77 -14.88 -30.68
C LEU A 127 26.75 -13.77 -31.73
N ASN A 128 25.63 -13.05 -31.87
CA ASN A 128 25.52 -11.92 -32.80
C ASN A 128 26.35 -10.71 -32.34
N LEU A 129 26.50 -10.52 -31.03
CA LEU A 129 27.28 -9.43 -30.45
C LEU A 129 28.76 -9.74 -30.32
N ASN A 130 29.13 -11.01 -30.18
CA ASN A 130 30.50 -11.44 -29.98
C ASN A 130 30.94 -12.34 -31.15
N LEU A 131 31.28 -11.72 -32.29
CA LEU A 131 31.61 -12.43 -33.53
C LEU A 131 32.85 -13.32 -33.40
N ASP A 132 33.77 -13.00 -32.50
CA ASP A 132 34.91 -13.84 -32.10
C ASP A 132 34.43 -15.14 -31.43
N VAL A 133 33.48 -15.03 -30.50
CA VAL A 133 32.83 -16.18 -29.86
C VAL A 133 32.04 -16.99 -30.87
N LYS A 134 31.32 -16.34 -31.78
CA LYS A 134 30.63 -17.02 -32.88
C LYS A 134 31.57 -17.83 -33.76
N ALA A 135 32.73 -17.28 -34.11
CA ALA A 135 33.73 -18.01 -34.89
C ALA A 135 34.30 -19.22 -34.13
N ALA A 136 34.44 -19.14 -32.81
CA ALA A 136 34.87 -20.26 -31.96
C ALA A 136 33.77 -21.34 -31.84
N VAL A 137 32.50 -20.94 -31.72
CA VAL A 137 31.35 -21.86 -31.72
C VAL A 137 31.19 -22.56 -33.07
N ASP A 138 31.36 -21.85 -34.20
CA ASP A 138 31.29 -22.43 -35.54
C ASP A 138 32.40 -23.47 -35.81
N LYS A 139 33.56 -23.35 -35.12
CA LYS A 139 34.64 -24.36 -35.12
C LYS A 139 34.39 -25.53 -34.16
N GLY A 140 33.33 -25.46 -33.36
CA GLY A 140 32.99 -26.47 -32.35
C GLY A 140 33.90 -26.45 -31.13
N GLU A 141 34.61 -25.34 -30.89
CA GLU A 141 35.51 -25.17 -29.73
C GLU A 141 34.70 -24.95 -28.44
N PHE A 142 33.58 -24.23 -28.52
CA PHE A 142 32.64 -23.97 -27.42
C PHE A 142 31.18 -24.11 -27.86
N THR A 143 30.26 -24.15 -26.89
CA THR A 143 28.85 -23.78 -27.12
C THR A 143 28.65 -22.32 -26.72
N ALA A 144 27.63 -21.63 -27.22
CA ALA A 144 27.35 -20.24 -26.86
C ALA A 144 27.16 -20.07 -25.34
N ILE A 145 26.33 -20.94 -24.75
CA ILE A 145 26.07 -21.01 -23.31
C ILE A 145 27.34 -21.40 -22.55
N GLY A 146 28.11 -22.37 -23.05
CA GLY A 146 29.36 -22.81 -22.42
C GLY A 146 30.41 -21.71 -22.37
N HIS A 147 30.60 -20.95 -23.45
CA HIS A 147 31.50 -19.81 -23.45
C HIS A 147 31.04 -18.73 -22.47
N PHE A 148 29.73 -18.46 -22.41
CA PHE A 148 29.18 -17.49 -21.47
C PHE A 148 29.43 -17.87 -20.00
N PHE A 149 29.18 -19.13 -19.64
CA PHE A 149 29.40 -19.63 -18.28
C PHE A 149 30.87 -19.65 -17.88
N GLN A 150 31.79 -19.86 -18.83
CA GLN A 150 33.23 -19.96 -18.53
C GLN A 150 33.96 -18.63 -18.57
N PHE A 151 33.56 -17.74 -19.49
CA PHE A 151 34.31 -16.53 -19.82
C PHE A 151 33.39 -15.33 -19.98
N GLY A 152 32.31 -15.46 -20.74
CA GLY A 152 31.50 -14.32 -21.18
C GLY A 152 30.93 -13.46 -20.06
N TYR A 153 30.45 -14.07 -18.98
CA TYR A 153 29.93 -13.35 -17.82
C TYR A 153 31.03 -12.58 -17.09
N ALA A 154 32.19 -13.21 -16.83
CA ALA A 154 33.31 -12.59 -16.15
C ALA A 154 34.04 -11.52 -16.99
N GLU A 155 34.02 -11.68 -18.31
CA GLU A 155 34.58 -10.72 -19.27
C GLU A 155 33.66 -9.51 -19.55
N GLY A 156 32.44 -9.49 -19.00
CA GLY A 156 31.46 -8.43 -19.26
C GLY A 156 31.00 -8.36 -20.72
N ARG A 157 31.03 -9.48 -21.45
CA ARG A 157 30.68 -9.54 -22.88
C ARG A 157 29.19 -9.34 -23.08
N SER A 158 28.74 -8.43 -23.94
CA SER A 158 27.31 -8.18 -24.16
C SER A 158 26.54 -9.46 -24.53
N PHE A 159 25.50 -9.79 -23.75
CA PHE A 159 24.87 -11.12 -23.78
C PHE A 159 23.33 -11.14 -23.83
N THR A 160 22.72 -9.97 -23.98
CA THR A 160 21.28 -9.78 -24.19
C THR A 160 21.03 -8.61 -25.15
N SER A 161 19.89 -8.63 -25.86
CA SER A 161 19.50 -7.53 -26.75
C SER A 161 19.15 -6.28 -25.96
N PHE A 162 18.81 -6.42 -24.67
CA PHE A 162 18.59 -5.30 -23.74
C PHE A 162 19.80 -4.36 -23.66
N VAL A 163 21.03 -4.88 -23.80
CA VAL A 163 22.27 -4.08 -23.74
C VAL A 163 22.76 -3.69 -25.15
N SER A 164 22.42 -4.44 -26.19
CA SER A 164 22.87 -4.13 -27.55
C SER A 164 22.05 -3.07 -28.26
N SER A 165 20.74 -2.98 -28.03
CA SER A 165 19.92 -1.93 -28.64
C SER A 165 20.18 -0.56 -28.00
N ILE A 166 20.83 -0.53 -26.83
CA ILE A 166 21.34 0.67 -26.16
C ILE A 166 22.77 1.04 -26.65
N LEU A 167 23.50 0.12 -27.31
CA LEU A 167 24.92 0.30 -27.62
C LEU A 167 25.28 0.08 -29.10
N ASN A 168 24.84 1.00 -29.98
CA ASN A 168 25.66 1.38 -31.14
C ASN A 168 26.21 2.82 -30.90
N PRO A 169 27.54 3.01 -30.76
CA PRO A 169 28.08 3.68 -29.56
C PRO A 169 28.45 5.17 -29.68
N ALA A 170 27.77 6.02 -30.47
CA ALA A 170 28.23 7.42 -30.57
C ALA A 170 27.15 8.50 -30.68
N ALA A 171 26.08 8.28 -31.44
CA ALA A 171 25.04 9.30 -31.63
C ALA A 171 23.86 9.16 -30.65
N PHE A 172 23.72 7.99 -30.03
CA PHE A 172 22.53 7.60 -29.28
C PHE A 172 22.66 7.82 -27.75
N GLN A 173 23.88 7.74 -27.21
CA GLN A 173 24.17 8.03 -25.80
C GLN A 173 24.17 9.52 -25.46
N ALA A 174 24.42 10.41 -26.44
CA ALA A 174 24.58 11.84 -26.19
C ALA A 174 23.24 12.56 -26.02
N THR A 175 22.24 12.24 -26.83
CA THR A 175 20.96 12.98 -26.85
C THR A 175 20.08 12.62 -25.65
N TYR A 176 20.05 11.35 -25.26
CA TYR A 176 19.01 10.86 -24.35
C TYR A 176 19.36 10.94 -22.85
N LYS A 177 20.66 10.85 -22.52
CA LYS A 177 21.16 11.13 -21.16
C LYS A 177 21.04 12.61 -20.80
N GLN A 178 21.03 13.49 -21.81
CA GLN A 178 20.91 14.92 -21.63
C GLN A 178 19.45 15.33 -21.40
N ASP A 179 18.48 14.71 -22.09
CA ASP A 179 17.06 15.01 -21.94
C ASP A 179 16.48 14.47 -20.61
N ILE A 180 16.86 13.25 -20.17
CA ILE A 180 16.45 12.70 -18.86
C ILE A 180 17.10 13.45 -17.69
N GLY A 181 18.40 13.79 -17.80
CA GLY A 181 19.08 14.59 -16.76
C GLY A 181 18.55 16.03 -16.66
N SER A 182 18.09 16.61 -17.78
CA SER A 182 17.48 17.94 -17.81
C SER A 182 16.04 17.96 -17.29
N PHE A 183 15.30 16.85 -17.43
CA PHE A 183 13.91 16.73 -16.99
C PHE A 183 13.79 16.45 -15.48
N PHE A 184 14.74 15.71 -14.89
CA PHE A 184 14.74 15.33 -13.45
C PHE A 184 15.80 16.04 -12.60
N ASN A 185 16.54 16.99 -13.17
CA ASN A 185 17.57 17.78 -12.49
C ASN A 185 18.63 16.94 -11.73
N VAL A 186 19.15 15.89 -12.38
CA VAL A 186 20.17 14.98 -11.80
C VAL A 186 21.51 15.16 -12.52
N GLN A 187 22.61 15.31 -11.78
CA GLN A 187 23.88 15.80 -12.35
C GLN A 187 24.84 14.75 -12.94
N THR A 188 24.70 13.43 -12.69
CA THR A 188 25.54 12.41 -13.37
C THR A 188 24.80 11.10 -13.69
N THR A 189 25.14 10.49 -14.83
CA THR A 189 24.43 9.32 -15.42
C THR A 189 25.21 8.01 -15.32
N ALA A 190 26.07 7.89 -14.30
CA ALA A 190 26.96 6.75 -14.08
C ALA A 190 26.56 5.86 -12.88
N GLU A 191 25.63 6.30 -12.03
CA GLU A 191 25.23 5.60 -10.80
C GLU A 191 23.84 4.95 -10.87
N ILE A 192 23.15 5.07 -12.00
CA ILE A 192 21.80 4.54 -12.12
C ILE A 192 21.90 3.07 -12.58
N ASP A 193 21.78 2.11 -11.64
CA ASP A 193 21.46 0.72 -11.99
C ASP A 193 20.16 0.72 -12.82
N ASP A 194 20.08 -0.08 -13.88
CA ASP A 194 18.93 -0.11 -14.78
C ASP A 194 17.61 -0.39 -14.02
N ARG A 195 17.68 -1.05 -12.86
CA ARG A 195 16.54 -1.18 -11.93
C ARG A 195 16.24 0.08 -11.14
N GLN A 196 17.25 0.84 -10.72
CA GLN A 196 17.07 2.11 -10.01
C GLN A 196 16.60 3.21 -10.94
N ALA A 197 16.96 3.20 -12.23
CA ALA A 197 16.40 4.10 -13.25
C ALA A 197 14.91 3.87 -13.43
N ILE A 198 14.53 2.60 -13.60
CA ILE A 198 13.13 2.20 -13.77
C ILE A 198 12.35 2.40 -12.47
N ALA A 199 12.96 2.09 -11.32
CA ALA A 199 12.37 2.32 -10.00
C ALA A 199 12.17 3.80 -9.72
N SER A 200 13.12 4.69 -10.05
CA SER A 200 12.95 6.15 -9.90
C SER A 200 11.96 6.73 -10.91
N ILE A 201 11.93 6.24 -12.16
CA ILE A 201 10.89 6.59 -13.14
C ILE A 201 9.49 6.15 -12.67
N SER A 202 9.38 5.02 -11.95
CA SER A 202 8.10 4.52 -11.41
C SER A 202 7.75 5.02 -10.01
N ALA A 203 8.73 5.48 -9.22
CA ALA A 203 8.54 5.89 -7.83
C ALA A 203 8.07 7.35 -7.71
N ASP A 204 8.38 8.20 -8.69
CA ASP A 204 8.17 9.66 -8.57
C ASP A 204 6.75 10.16 -8.91
N LYS A 205 5.78 9.27 -9.19
CA LYS A 205 4.37 9.63 -9.54
C LYS A 205 4.20 10.65 -10.69
N ALA A 206 5.27 11.04 -11.40
CA ALA A 206 5.27 12.17 -12.32
C ALA A 206 4.66 11.86 -13.70
N PHE A 207 4.66 10.59 -14.13
CA PHE A 207 4.20 10.19 -15.45
C PHE A 207 3.28 8.96 -15.42
N PHE A 208 2.12 9.09 -16.05
CA PHE A 208 1.19 7.98 -16.27
C PHE A 208 1.52 7.27 -17.59
N ILE A 209 1.74 5.96 -17.53
CA ILE A 209 1.92 5.09 -18.70
C ILE A 209 0.86 3.98 -18.69
N ASP A 210 0.09 3.89 -19.77
CA ASP A 210 -0.80 2.78 -20.02
C ASP A 210 -0.05 1.73 -20.85
N ILE A 211 0.43 0.69 -20.17
CA ILE A 211 1.26 -0.35 -20.77
C ILE A 211 0.50 -1.12 -21.86
N LYS A 212 -0.81 -1.37 -21.66
CA LYS A 212 -1.64 -2.10 -22.62
C LYS A 212 -1.84 -1.28 -23.89
N TYR A 213 -2.12 0.02 -23.75
CA TYR A 213 -2.16 0.96 -24.86
C TYR A 213 -0.82 1.01 -25.60
N PHE A 214 0.27 1.18 -24.84
CA PHE A 214 1.59 1.36 -25.41
C PHE A 214 2.04 0.12 -26.20
N ARG A 215 1.83 -1.08 -25.66
CA ARG A 215 2.07 -2.35 -26.36
C ARG A 215 1.31 -2.38 -27.68
N ALA A 216 0.01 -2.07 -27.66
CA ALA A 216 -0.85 -2.14 -28.84
C ALA A 216 -0.48 -1.13 -29.94
N GLN A 217 -0.16 0.11 -29.57
CA GLN A 217 0.18 1.15 -30.54
C GLN A 217 1.58 1.00 -31.13
N TYR A 218 2.53 0.50 -30.33
CA TYR A 218 3.95 0.44 -30.69
C TYR A 218 4.46 -0.98 -30.89
N THR A 219 3.58 -1.96 -31.14
CA THR A 219 3.94 -3.38 -31.36
C THR A 219 5.11 -3.55 -32.33
N GLN A 220 5.01 -2.97 -33.54
CA GLN A 220 6.04 -3.16 -34.55
C GLN A 220 7.39 -2.58 -34.13
N GLN A 221 7.37 -1.45 -33.42
CA GLN A 221 8.56 -0.75 -32.96
C GLN A 221 9.21 -1.49 -31.79
N LEU A 222 8.39 -1.98 -30.85
CA LEU A 222 8.82 -2.81 -29.73
C LEU A 222 9.44 -4.13 -30.22
N GLU A 223 8.76 -4.84 -31.13
CA GLU A 223 9.27 -6.09 -31.71
C GLU A 223 10.53 -5.86 -32.55
N ALA A 224 10.59 -4.76 -33.32
CA ALA A 224 11.78 -4.40 -34.08
C ALA A 224 12.97 -4.05 -33.18
N PHE A 225 12.72 -3.44 -32.01
CA PHE A 225 13.77 -3.05 -31.07
C PHE A 225 14.30 -4.23 -30.26
N TYR A 226 13.40 -5.06 -29.73
CA TYR A 226 13.78 -6.16 -28.84
C TYR A 226 14.11 -7.46 -29.59
N GLY A 227 13.55 -7.66 -30.78
CA GLY A 227 13.79 -8.82 -31.64
C GLY A 227 13.02 -10.09 -31.25
N PHE A 228 11.98 -9.94 -30.43
CA PHE A 228 11.05 -10.99 -29.99
C PHE A 228 9.64 -10.42 -29.89
N SER A 229 8.62 -11.28 -29.74
CA SER A 229 7.23 -10.84 -29.86
C SER A 229 6.86 -9.88 -28.72
N VAL A 230 5.95 -8.94 -28.97
CA VAL A 230 5.51 -7.97 -27.95
C VAL A 230 4.88 -8.66 -26.74
N ALA A 231 4.32 -9.87 -26.91
CA ALA A 231 3.76 -10.69 -25.84
C ALA A 231 4.84 -11.28 -24.90
N GLU A 232 6.09 -11.35 -25.36
CA GLU A 232 7.22 -11.88 -24.57
C GLU A 232 7.96 -10.77 -23.80
N LEU A 233 7.56 -9.50 -23.98
CA LEU A 233 8.15 -8.36 -23.28
C LEU A 233 7.59 -8.21 -21.87
N SER A 234 8.44 -7.94 -20.87
CA SER A 234 8.00 -7.54 -19.54
C SER A 234 7.51 -6.09 -19.53
N ASP A 235 6.72 -5.73 -18.52
CA ASP A 235 6.21 -4.38 -18.33
C ASP A 235 7.34 -3.36 -18.14
N GLU A 236 8.42 -3.75 -17.48
CA GLU A 236 9.64 -2.96 -17.33
C GLU A 236 10.32 -2.71 -18.68
N GLN A 237 10.30 -3.69 -19.59
CA GLN A 237 10.84 -3.52 -20.94
C GLN A 237 10.00 -2.54 -21.75
N VAL A 238 8.67 -2.61 -21.65
CA VAL A 238 7.79 -1.65 -22.32
C VAL A 238 7.97 -0.24 -21.75
N LYS A 239 8.06 -0.09 -20.42
CA LYS A 239 8.36 1.19 -19.77
C LYS A 239 9.72 1.74 -20.21
N ALA A 240 10.77 0.91 -20.18
CA ALA A 240 12.11 1.30 -20.60
C ALA A 240 12.14 1.76 -22.07
N TYR A 241 11.43 1.07 -22.96
CA TYR A 241 11.29 1.51 -24.34
C TYR A 241 10.50 2.82 -24.43
N ALA A 242 9.35 2.94 -23.76
CA ALA A 242 8.48 4.10 -23.83
C ALA A 242 9.19 5.39 -23.40
N PHE A 243 9.87 5.34 -22.25
CA PHE A 243 10.66 6.45 -21.75
C PHE A 243 11.98 6.63 -22.51
N GLY A 244 12.46 5.61 -23.23
CA GLY A 244 13.66 5.57 -24.07
C GLY A 244 13.41 5.86 -25.56
N GLU A 245 13.40 4.84 -26.41
CA GLU A 245 13.20 5.01 -27.85
C GLU A 245 11.83 5.57 -28.23
N GLY A 246 10.81 5.27 -27.43
CA GLY A 246 9.46 5.78 -27.57
C GLY A 246 9.44 7.31 -27.57
N ALA A 247 10.06 7.96 -26.58
CA ALA A 247 9.99 9.42 -26.52
C ALA A 247 10.81 10.10 -27.64
N LYS A 248 11.85 9.47 -28.20
CA LYS A 248 12.55 9.99 -29.41
C LYS A 248 11.63 10.10 -30.63
N ILE A 249 10.64 9.22 -30.73
CA ILE A 249 9.66 9.23 -31.81
C ILE A 249 8.37 9.94 -31.42
N GLY A 250 8.32 10.59 -30.25
CA GLY A 250 7.13 11.23 -29.72
C GLY A 250 6.01 10.24 -29.43
N ALA A 251 6.35 9.03 -28.96
CA ALA A 251 5.36 8.02 -28.61
C ALA A 251 4.45 8.54 -27.48
N ARG A 252 3.14 8.36 -27.65
CA ARG A 252 2.15 8.63 -26.61
C ARG A 252 2.24 7.55 -25.54
N LEU A 253 2.36 7.96 -24.29
CA LEU A 253 2.52 7.05 -23.15
C LEU A 253 1.20 6.39 -22.72
N SER A 254 0.06 7.00 -23.07
CA SER A 254 -1.24 6.44 -22.75
C SER A 254 -2.29 6.81 -23.79
N ALA A 255 -3.44 6.14 -23.71
CA ALA A 255 -4.63 6.50 -24.46
C ALA A 255 -5.16 7.88 -24.07
N PHE A 256 -4.81 8.42 -22.89
CA PHE A 256 -5.31 9.67 -22.35
C PHE A 256 -4.43 10.86 -22.75
N ASN A 257 -5.05 11.93 -23.20
CA ASN A 257 -4.41 13.22 -23.43
C ASN A 257 -4.47 14.07 -22.15
N ILE A 258 -3.73 13.62 -21.15
CA ILE A 258 -3.77 14.14 -19.77
C ILE A 258 -3.44 15.64 -19.75
N GLU A 259 -2.41 16.07 -20.46
CA GLU A 259 -2.01 17.49 -20.52
C GLU A 259 -3.13 18.39 -21.07
N ALA A 260 -3.79 17.97 -22.16
CA ALA A 260 -4.87 18.74 -22.75
C ALA A 260 -6.10 18.79 -21.84
N TYR A 261 -6.41 17.68 -21.15
CA TYR A 261 -7.50 17.62 -20.19
C TYR A 261 -7.21 18.49 -18.97
N GLN A 262 -6.03 18.34 -18.37
CA GLN A 262 -5.58 19.11 -17.21
C GLN A 262 -5.58 20.61 -17.48
N PHE A 263 -5.17 21.03 -18.69
CA PHE A 263 -5.23 22.42 -19.10
C PHE A 263 -6.68 22.93 -19.23
N GLN A 264 -7.57 22.14 -19.82
CA GLN A 264 -8.96 22.55 -20.06
C GLN A 264 -9.82 22.57 -18.80
N PHE A 265 -9.62 21.61 -17.89
CA PHE A 265 -10.46 21.38 -16.71
C PHE A 265 -9.71 21.68 -15.40
N ALA A 266 -8.74 22.58 -15.44
CA ALA A 266 -7.90 22.91 -14.29
C ALA A 266 -8.71 23.35 -13.06
N ALA A 267 -9.77 24.14 -13.27
CA ALA A 267 -10.61 24.66 -12.19
C ALA A 267 -11.40 23.53 -11.48
N GLN A 268 -11.94 22.58 -12.26
CA GLN A 268 -12.66 21.42 -11.76
C GLN A 268 -11.72 20.52 -10.94
N LEU A 269 -10.52 20.24 -11.49
CA LEU A 269 -9.50 19.44 -10.82
C LEU A 269 -9.04 20.07 -9.49
N THR A 270 -8.74 21.37 -9.46
CA THR A 270 -8.34 22.05 -8.21
C THR A 270 -9.45 22.09 -7.18
N ALA A 271 -10.71 22.23 -7.63
CA ALA A 271 -11.86 22.26 -6.73
C ALA A 271 -12.12 20.88 -6.11
N PHE A 272 -12.05 19.82 -6.92
CA PHE A 272 -12.27 18.44 -6.47
C PHE A 272 -11.19 17.99 -5.48
N TYR A 273 -9.91 18.22 -5.80
CA TYR A 273 -8.80 17.86 -4.92
C TYR A 273 -8.49 18.87 -3.82
N GLN A 274 -9.24 19.98 -3.74
CA GLN A 274 -9.07 21.05 -2.75
C GLN A 274 -7.64 21.63 -2.70
N VAL A 275 -6.99 21.76 -3.87
CA VAL A 275 -5.62 22.28 -4.03
C VAL A 275 -5.61 23.63 -4.74
N GLN A 276 -4.57 24.43 -4.52
CA GLN A 276 -4.46 25.77 -5.11
C GLN A 276 -4.01 25.74 -6.57
N SER A 277 -3.37 24.65 -7.01
CA SER A 277 -2.83 24.51 -8.36
C SER A 277 -2.87 23.07 -8.84
N VAL A 278 -3.14 22.88 -10.13
CA VAL A 278 -3.06 21.57 -10.80
C VAL A 278 -1.65 20.96 -10.78
N SER A 279 -0.62 21.75 -10.48
CA SER A 279 0.76 21.24 -10.29
C SER A 279 0.92 20.38 -9.03
N GLN A 280 -0.05 20.43 -8.12
CA GLN A 280 -0.10 19.58 -6.92
C GLN A 280 -0.86 18.27 -7.17
N ILE A 281 -1.35 18.05 -8.39
CA ILE A 281 -2.15 16.89 -8.79
C ILE A 281 -1.28 16.01 -9.71
N SER A 282 -1.10 14.75 -9.34
CA SER A 282 -0.38 13.77 -10.15
C SER A 282 -1.14 13.41 -11.44
N GLN A 283 -0.43 12.92 -12.46
CA GLN A 283 -1.09 12.47 -13.70
C GLN A 283 -2.07 11.32 -13.46
N GLN A 284 -1.80 10.44 -12.49
CA GLN A 284 -2.74 9.38 -12.09
C GLN A 284 -4.03 9.99 -11.53
N GLN A 285 -3.94 10.95 -10.61
CA GLN A 285 -5.12 11.65 -10.09
C GLN A 285 -5.92 12.36 -11.21
N VAL A 286 -5.24 12.93 -12.22
CA VAL A 286 -5.96 13.49 -13.37
C VAL A 286 -6.72 12.40 -14.14
N VAL A 287 -6.11 11.22 -14.36
CA VAL A 287 -6.79 10.09 -15.02
C VAL A 287 -7.96 9.57 -14.17
N ASP A 288 -7.77 9.43 -12.86
CA ASP A 288 -8.81 8.99 -11.92
C ASP A 288 -10.00 9.97 -11.96
N PHE A 289 -9.73 11.27 -11.96
CA PHE A 289 -10.77 12.29 -12.17
C PHE A 289 -11.41 12.18 -13.55
N MET A 290 -10.63 11.97 -14.62
CA MET A 290 -11.16 11.87 -15.98
C MET A 290 -12.21 10.75 -16.09
N ILE A 291 -11.91 9.56 -15.58
CA ILE A 291 -12.77 8.37 -15.72
C ILE A 291 -13.79 8.19 -14.59
N GLY A 292 -13.70 8.99 -13.53
CA GLY A 292 -14.72 9.09 -12.46
C GLY A 292 -15.51 10.40 -12.59
N GLU A 293 -15.25 11.34 -11.67
CA GLU A 293 -15.98 12.62 -11.55
C GLU A 293 -16.13 13.40 -12.87
N GLY A 294 -15.15 13.32 -13.75
CA GLY A 294 -15.19 13.95 -15.06
C GLY A 294 -16.36 13.45 -15.91
N ILE A 295 -16.58 12.14 -15.96
CA ILE A 295 -17.73 11.55 -16.67
C ILE A 295 -19.04 11.95 -15.96
N ASP A 296 -19.05 11.91 -14.63
CA ASP A 296 -20.24 12.18 -13.80
C ASP A 296 -20.75 13.60 -13.98
N ILE A 297 -19.85 14.60 -14.00
CA ILE A 297 -20.22 16.00 -14.28
C ILE A 297 -20.49 16.26 -15.77
N GLY A 298 -20.55 15.21 -16.58
CA GLY A 298 -20.94 15.25 -17.99
C GLY A 298 -19.83 15.69 -18.94
N ILE A 299 -18.56 15.57 -18.57
CA ILE A 299 -17.45 15.84 -19.49
C ILE A 299 -17.39 14.74 -20.54
N ASP A 300 -17.39 15.15 -21.80
CA ASP A 300 -17.15 14.24 -22.90
C ASP A 300 -15.64 13.97 -23.07
N LEU A 301 -15.23 12.75 -22.74
CA LEU A 301 -13.85 12.29 -22.86
C LEU A 301 -13.44 12.02 -24.32
N SER A 302 -14.37 12.00 -25.28
CA SER A 302 -14.10 11.63 -26.67
C SER A 302 -12.98 12.45 -27.33
N ALA A 303 -12.78 13.70 -26.90
CA ALA A 303 -11.71 14.58 -27.37
C ALA A 303 -10.36 14.36 -26.66
N TYR A 304 -10.34 13.65 -25.53
CA TYR A 304 -9.20 13.51 -24.63
C TYR A 304 -8.70 12.07 -24.50
N VAL A 305 -9.33 11.11 -25.19
CA VAL A 305 -8.84 9.74 -25.26
C VAL A 305 -8.67 9.27 -26.70
N ASP A 306 -7.81 8.28 -26.90
CA ASP A 306 -7.67 7.60 -28.18
C ASP A 306 -8.88 6.67 -28.43
N ILE A 307 -9.97 7.27 -28.93
CA ILE A 307 -11.20 6.54 -29.26
C ILE A 307 -10.94 5.44 -30.29
N ALA A 308 -10.01 5.64 -31.22
CA ALA A 308 -9.71 4.64 -32.25
C ALA A 308 -9.12 3.37 -31.64
N TYR A 309 -8.25 3.51 -30.63
CA TYR A 309 -7.75 2.39 -29.86
C TYR A 309 -8.88 1.61 -29.17
N TYR A 310 -9.72 2.28 -28.39
CA TYR A 310 -10.82 1.64 -27.66
C TYR A 310 -11.85 1.00 -28.59
N ARG A 311 -12.21 1.68 -29.67
CA ARG A 311 -13.09 1.15 -30.72
C ARG A 311 -12.52 -0.13 -31.35
N SER A 312 -11.20 -0.25 -31.46
CA SER A 312 -10.54 -1.44 -31.98
C SER A 312 -10.58 -2.61 -30.99
N ILE A 313 -10.17 -2.39 -29.74
CA ILE A 313 -10.02 -3.51 -28.77
C ILE A 313 -11.37 -4.01 -28.24
N TYR A 314 -12.39 -3.15 -28.18
CA TYR A 314 -13.75 -3.51 -27.76
C TYR A 314 -14.70 -3.79 -28.94
N ALA A 315 -14.19 -3.88 -30.17
CA ALA A 315 -15.00 -3.90 -31.38
C ALA A 315 -16.13 -4.95 -31.36
N ALA A 316 -15.85 -6.17 -30.89
CA ALA A 316 -16.84 -7.24 -30.87
C ALA A 316 -17.97 -6.98 -29.85
N ALA A 317 -17.62 -6.51 -28.65
CA ALA A 317 -18.56 -6.20 -27.59
C ALA A 317 -19.38 -4.93 -27.90
N LEU A 318 -18.75 -3.90 -28.47
CA LEU A 318 -19.41 -2.69 -28.96
C LEU A 318 -20.42 -3.00 -30.07
N ASN A 319 -20.04 -3.83 -31.05
CA ASN A 319 -20.95 -4.24 -32.11
C ASN A 319 -22.13 -5.07 -31.60
N TYR A 320 -21.92 -5.88 -30.56
CA TYR A 320 -23.01 -6.59 -29.90
C TYR A 320 -23.96 -5.61 -29.19
N ARG A 321 -23.42 -4.61 -28.48
CA ARG A 321 -24.22 -3.67 -27.69
C ARG A 321 -24.98 -2.65 -28.54
N PHE A 322 -24.32 -2.03 -29.51
CA PHE A 322 -24.87 -0.89 -30.28
C PHE A 322 -25.12 -1.20 -31.76
N GLY A 323 -24.75 -2.39 -32.23
CA GLY A 323 -24.80 -2.73 -33.66
C GLY A 323 -23.61 -2.18 -34.43
N SER A 324 -23.72 -2.11 -35.78
CA SER A 324 -22.59 -1.78 -36.65
C SER A 324 -22.24 -0.29 -36.74
N GLU A 325 -23.09 0.60 -36.21
CA GLU A 325 -22.89 2.06 -36.22
C GLU A 325 -23.12 2.61 -34.81
N PHE A 326 -22.07 3.18 -34.22
CA PHE A 326 -22.10 3.79 -32.88
C PHE A 326 -21.13 4.98 -32.80
N SER A 327 -21.54 6.00 -32.07
CA SER A 327 -20.85 7.27 -31.83
C SER A 327 -19.61 7.13 -30.95
N ASP A 328 -18.76 8.16 -30.93
CA ASP A 328 -17.59 8.18 -30.05
C ASP A 328 -18.00 8.25 -28.57
N ARG A 329 -19.15 8.87 -28.28
CA ARG A 329 -19.71 8.94 -26.94
C ARG A 329 -20.15 7.56 -26.44
N GLU A 330 -20.81 6.76 -27.28
CA GLU A 330 -21.17 5.37 -26.93
C GLU A 330 -19.95 4.49 -26.66
N VAL A 331 -18.80 4.77 -27.30
CA VAL A 331 -17.54 4.09 -26.96
C VAL A 331 -17.07 4.48 -25.56
N ILE A 332 -17.11 5.77 -25.20
CA ILE A 332 -16.76 6.23 -23.85
C ILE A 332 -17.67 5.61 -22.80
N ASP A 333 -18.99 5.72 -23.00
CA ASP A 333 -19.97 5.22 -22.04
C ASP A 333 -19.88 3.70 -21.89
N PHE A 334 -19.41 2.96 -22.90
CA PHE A 334 -19.17 1.53 -22.80
C PHE A 334 -17.89 1.18 -22.04
N VAL A 335 -16.81 1.90 -22.29
CA VAL A 335 -15.49 1.55 -21.72
C VAL A 335 -15.33 2.07 -20.30
N PHE A 336 -15.84 3.27 -20.02
CA PHE A 336 -15.64 3.98 -18.76
C PHE A 336 -16.94 4.31 -18.02
N GLY A 337 -18.10 4.16 -18.67
CA GLY A 337 -19.41 4.39 -18.06
C GLY A 337 -20.21 3.11 -17.86
N ASP A 338 -21.53 3.25 -17.71
CA ASP A 338 -22.45 2.16 -17.40
C ASP A 338 -23.05 1.46 -18.65
N ALA A 339 -22.55 1.72 -19.86
CA ALA A 339 -23.16 1.16 -21.07
C ALA A 339 -22.72 -0.27 -21.41
N ALA A 340 -21.66 -0.78 -20.76
CA ALA A 340 -21.25 -2.17 -20.87
C ALA A 340 -22.33 -3.12 -20.29
N PRO A 341 -22.48 -4.34 -20.84
CA PRO A 341 -23.34 -5.35 -20.26
C PRO A 341 -23.00 -5.63 -18.79
N PHE A 342 -24.02 -5.86 -17.96
CA PHE A 342 -23.78 -6.18 -16.55
C PHE A 342 -23.01 -7.51 -16.40
N LEU A 343 -22.01 -7.49 -15.52
CA LEU A 343 -21.15 -8.62 -15.20
C LEU A 343 -21.31 -8.99 -13.72
N ASP A 344 -21.69 -10.25 -13.47
CA ASP A 344 -21.56 -10.90 -12.17
C ASP A 344 -20.23 -11.65 -12.15
N GLU A 345 -19.24 -11.08 -11.46
CA GLU A 345 -17.86 -11.55 -11.51
C GLU A 345 -17.70 -12.94 -10.91
N GLU A 346 -18.35 -13.21 -9.78
CA GLU A 346 -18.24 -14.51 -9.10
C GLU A 346 -18.92 -15.60 -9.93
N TYR A 347 -20.13 -15.33 -10.45
CA TYR A 347 -20.82 -16.24 -11.33
C TYR A 347 -20.01 -16.55 -12.60
N TYR A 348 -19.42 -15.53 -13.24
CA TYR A 348 -18.57 -15.71 -14.42
C TYR A 348 -17.32 -16.52 -14.09
N LYS A 349 -16.64 -16.21 -12.98
CA LYS A 349 -15.43 -16.93 -12.52
C LYS A 349 -15.74 -18.39 -12.20
N ARG A 350 -16.91 -18.73 -11.64
CA ARG A 350 -17.28 -20.14 -11.40
C ARG A 350 -17.51 -20.93 -12.69
N LEU A 351 -18.10 -20.31 -13.71
CA LEU A 351 -18.34 -20.96 -15.00
C LEU A 351 -17.06 -21.06 -15.85
N TYR A 352 -16.25 -20.02 -15.86
CA TYR A 352 -15.19 -19.82 -16.84
C TYR A 352 -13.79 -19.63 -16.24
N GLY A 353 -13.65 -19.76 -14.91
CA GLY A 353 -12.40 -19.49 -14.19
C GLY A 353 -11.23 -20.40 -14.57
N ASN A 354 -11.52 -21.59 -15.11
CA ASN A 354 -10.52 -22.53 -15.62
C ASN A 354 -9.97 -22.15 -17.01
N ILE A 355 -10.50 -21.10 -17.64
CA ILE A 355 -9.99 -20.58 -18.91
C ILE A 355 -8.71 -19.80 -18.64
N LEU A 356 -7.70 -19.98 -19.50
CA LEU A 356 -6.49 -19.17 -19.50
C LEU A 356 -6.68 -17.96 -20.43
N THR A 357 -6.27 -16.77 -19.96
CA THR A 357 -6.11 -15.58 -20.78
C THR A 357 -5.00 -15.76 -21.81
N ALA A 358 -4.85 -14.83 -22.76
CA ALA A 358 -3.73 -14.86 -23.70
C ALA A 358 -2.36 -14.84 -22.99
N ASP A 359 -2.32 -14.20 -21.81
CA ASP A 359 -1.14 -14.08 -20.96
C ASP A 359 -0.90 -15.31 -20.04
N GLY A 360 -1.75 -16.35 -20.14
CA GLY A 360 -1.62 -17.58 -19.36
C GLY A 360 -2.05 -17.46 -17.90
N ILE A 361 -2.85 -16.44 -17.57
CA ILE A 361 -3.46 -16.26 -16.25
C ILE A 361 -4.82 -16.95 -16.25
N LEU A 362 -5.17 -17.65 -15.18
CA LEU A 362 -6.51 -18.21 -15.03
C LEU A 362 -7.53 -17.08 -14.83
N VAL A 363 -8.66 -17.12 -15.52
CA VAL A 363 -9.76 -16.16 -15.34
C VAL A 363 -10.20 -16.05 -13.88
N ALA A 364 -10.11 -17.14 -13.10
CA ALA A 364 -10.39 -17.14 -11.67
C ALA A 364 -9.48 -16.21 -10.85
N ASN A 365 -8.27 -15.93 -11.35
CA ASN A 365 -7.23 -15.17 -10.65
C ASN A 365 -7.15 -13.69 -11.09
N LEU A 366 -7.96 -13.27 -12.06
CA LEU A 366 -8.02 -11.87 -12.48
C LEU A 366 -8.73 -11.04 -11.41
N ASP A 367 -8.25 -9.82 -11.16
CA ASP A 367 -9.01 -8.83 -10.39
C ASP A 367 -10.24 -8.31 -11.17
N SER A 368 -11.09 -7.48 -10.55
CA SER A 368 -12.32 -6.94 -11.18
C SER A 368 -12.03 -6.16 -12.47
N THR A 369 -10.99 -5.32 -12.45
CA THR A 369 -10.61 -4.45 -13.58
C THR A 369 -10.04 -5.28 -14.72
N GLU A 370 -9.16 -6.24 -14.39
CA GLU A 370 -8.59 -7.20 -15.33
C GLU A 370 -9.66 -8.10 -15.94
N LEU A 371 -10.60 -8.59 -15.12
CA LEU A 371 -11.70 -9.44 -15.56
C LEU A 371 -12.63 -8.71 -16.54
N LYS A 372 -13.08 -7.49 -16.19
CA LYS A 372 -13.92 -6.67 -17.09
C LYS A 372 -13.21 -6.39 -18.40
N THR A 373 -11.94 -6.00 -18.33
CA THR A 373 -11.12 -5.76 -19.53
C THR A 373 -11.02 -7.02 -20.38
N TYR A 374 -10.67 -8.17 -19.78
CA TYR A 374 -10.58 -9.46 -20.47
C TYR A 374 -11.89 -9.82 -21.16
N ILE A 375 -13.01 -9.80 -20.42
CA ILE A 375 -14.33 -10.23 -20.91
C ILE A 375 -14.78 -9.42 -22.11
N PHE A 376 -14.59 -8.11 -22.11
CA PHE A 376 -15.08 -7.24 -23.19
C PHE A 376 -14.06 -7.03 -24.32
N THR A 377 -12.85 -7.58 -24.19
CA THR A 377 -11.82 -7.57 -25.24
C THR A 377 -11.52 -8.98 -25.77
N GLU A 378 -10.42 -9.61 -25.34
CA GLU A 378 -9.96 -10.90 -25.86
C GLU A 378 -10.80 -12.10 -25.41
N GLY A 379 -11.43 -12.01 -24.25
CA GLY A 379 -12.28 -13.04 -23.65
C GLY A 379 -13.72 -13.04 -24.16
N TRP A 380 -14.08 -12.05 -24.99
CA TRP A 380 -15.44 -11.81 -25.47
C TRP A 380 -15.95 -12.99 -26.30
N ASP A 381 -17.07 -13.55 -25.85
CA ASP A 381 -17.82 -14.58 -26.55
C ASP A 381 -19.31 -14.37 -26.27
N ILE A 382 -20.07 -14.11 -27.34
CA ILE A 382 -21.52 -13.87 -27.30
C ILE A 382 -22.30 -15.03 -26.67
N ASN A 383 -21.73 -16.23 -26.60
CA ASN A 383 -22.38 -17.41 -26.02
C ASN A 383 -22.05 -17.61 -24.53
N LYS A 384 -21.10 -16.85 -23.97
CA LYS A 384 -20.80 -16.91 -22.54
C LYS A 384 -21.79 -16.06 -21.77
N LYS A 385 -22.28 -16.58 -20.64
CA LYS A 385 -23.18 -15.87 -19.75
C LYS A 385 -22.39 -14.91 -18.85
N LEU A 386 -22.74 -13.64 -18.85
CA LEU A 386 -22.09 -12.62 -18.01
C LEU A 386 -22.71 -12.53 -16.61
N SER A 387 -23.96 -12.97 -16.47
CA SER A 387 -24.64 -13.07 -15.18
C SER A 387 -25.72 -14.15 -15.23
N ALA A 388 -26.25 -14.52 -14.07
CA ALA A 388 -27.41 -15.38 -13.96
C ALA A 388 -28.72 -14.69 -14.42
N PHE A 389 -28.69 -13.39 -14.73
CA PHE A 389 -29.87 -12.59 -15.05
C PHE A 389 -30.22 -12.55 -16.53
N ASN A 390 -31.51 -12.68 -16.80
CA ASN A 390 -32.13 -12.30 -18.06
C ASN A 390 -32.60 -10.83 -18.01
N ILE A 391 -31.64 -9.91 -18.00
CA ILE A 391 -31.88 -8.46 -17.88
C ILE A 391 -32.75 -7.95 -19.04
N GLU A 392 -32.47 -8.40 -20.26
CA GLU A 392 -33.23 -7.98 -21.44
C GLU A 392 -34.68 -8.51 -21.40
N GLY A 393 -34.89 -9.74 -20.93
CA GLY A 393 -36.22 -10.27 -20.66
C GLY A 393 -36.99 -9.40 -19.66
N TYR A 394 -36.32 -8.97 -18.57
CA TYR A 394 -36.90 -8.07 -17.58
C TYR A 394 -37.23 -6.70 -18.18
N ARG A 395 -36.31 -6.12 -18.96
CA ARG A 395 -36.49 -4.85 -19.68
C ARG A 395 -37.74 -4.89 -20.55
N ILE A 396 -37.91 -5.95 -21.33
CA ILE A 396 -39.05 -6.13 -22.23
C ILE A 396 -40.36 -6.26 -21.43
N GLN A 397 -40.36 -7.10 -20.39
CA GLN A 397 -41.59 -7.37 -19.63
C GLN A 397 -42.05 -6.16 -18.79
N TYR A 398 -41.12 -5.37 -18.27
CA TYR A 398 -41.40 -4.24 -17.36
C TYR A 398 -41.06 -2.87 -17.94
N ALA A 399 -41.02 -2.74 -19.28
CA ALA A 399 -40.69 -1.50 -19.98
C ALA A 399 -41.53 -0.29 -19.54
N ALA A 400 -42.83 -0.49 -19.27
CA ALA A 400 -43.72 0.58 -18.85
C ALA A 400 -43.42 1.07 -17.42
N GLN A 401 -43.08 0.17 -16.50
CA GLN A 401 -42.72 0.47 -15.11
C GLN A 401 -41.36 1.15 -15.05
N LEU A 402 -40.37 0.64 -15.79
CA LEU A 402 -39.06 1.26 -15.95
C LEU A 402 -39.19 2.69 -16.50
N SER A 403 -39.97 2.85 -17.58
CA SER A 403 -40.19 4.18 -18.18
C SER A 403 -40.90 5.14 -17.24
N LEU A 404 -41.90 4.65 -16.49
CA LEU A 404 -42.63 5.46 -15.54
C LEU A 404 -41.73 5.94 -14.40
N PHE A 405 -40.84 5.07 -13.90
CA PHE A 405 -39.93 5.40 -12.82
C PHE A 405 -38.85 6.39 -13.26
N TYR A 406 -38.12 6.09 -14.34
CA TYR A 406 -37.00 6.92 -14.78
C TYR A 406 -37.42 8.18 -15.55
N TYR A 407 -38.53 8.15 -16.29
CA TYR A 407 -38.95 9.26 -17.16
C TYR A 407 -40.28 9.93 -16.75
N GLY A 408 -40.97 9.42 -15.73
CA GLY A 408 -42.26 9.96 -15.31
C GLY A 408 -43.42 9.70 -16.28
N SER A 409 -43.22 8.86 -17.32
CA SER A 409 -44.25 8.50 -18.30
C SER A 409 -44.15 7.03 -18.72
N THR A 410 -45.31 6.40 -19.00
CA THR A 410 -45.38 4.99 -19.42
C THR A 410 -44.87 4.72 -20.84
N THR A 411 -44.46 5.76 -21.56
CA THR A 411 -43.82 5.70 -22.87
C THR A 411 -42.50 6.48 -22.77
N PRO A 412 -41.36 5.91 -23.20
CA PRO A 412 -40.11 6.66 -23.21
C PRO A 412 -40.15 7.80 -24.24
N PRO A 413 -39.36 8.87 -24.05
CA PRO A 413 -39.31 10.00 -24.98
C PRO A 413 -38.89 9.54 -26.40
N SER A 414 -39.52 10.09 -27.44
CA SER A 414 -39.22 9.68 -28.83
C SER A 414 -37.84 10.16 -29.26
N SER A 415 -37.01 9.24 -29.76
CA SER A 415 -35.64 9.44 -30.24
C SER A 415 -35.47 10.62 -31.22
N ASN A 416 -34.90 11.72 -30.72
CA ASN A 416 -34.06 12.68 -31.44
C ASN A 416 -33.25 13.47 -30.39
N PRO A 417 -31.94 13.66 -30.55
CA PRO A 417 -31.10 14.20 -29.48
C PRO A 417 -31.33 15.71 -29.32
N PRO A 418 -31.48 16.25 -28.10
CA PRO A 418 -31.17 17.64 -27.86
C PRO A 418 -29.67 17.76 -27.59
N SER A 419 -28.98 18.45 -28.49
CA SER A 419 -27.72 19.11 -28.19
C SER A 419 -27.84 19.95 -26.92
N SER A 420 -26.83 19.84 -26.06
CA SER A 420 -26.42 20.80 -25.03
C SER A 420 -27.44 21.21 -23.96
N GLY A 421 -27.15 20.86 -22.71
CA GLY A 421 -27.37 21.77 -21.59
C GLY A 421 -28.03 21.16 -20.35
N ASN A 422 -27.18 20.89 -19.35
CA ASN A 422 -27.40 21.19 -17.93
C ASN A 422 -28.40 20.28 -17.18
N SER A 423 -27.88 19.31 -16.42
CA SER A 423 -28.58 18.69 -15.29
C SER A 423 -27.93 19.12 -13.98
N GLY A 424 -28.36 20.28 -13.50
CA GLY A 424 -28.31 20.63 -12.09
C GLY A 424 -29.73 20.69 -11.54
N SER A 425 -29.92 20.07 -10.37
CA SER A 425 -31.02 20.27 -9.41
C SER A 425 -32.41 19.71 -9.74
N GLY A 426 -32.83 18.74 -8.92
CA GLY A 426 -33.83 19.00 -7.87
C GLY A 426 -35.25 19.41 -8.28
N ASN A 427 -36.17 18.49 -8.00
CA ASN A 427 -37.51 18.70 -7.46
C ASN A 427 -38.70 19.04 -8.41
N ALA A 428 -39.86 18.57 -7.93
CA ALA A 428 -41.18 18.49 -8.54
C ALA A 428 -41.73 19.75 -9.23
N GLY A 429 -42.51 19.55 -10.30
CA GLY A 429 -43.32 20.62 -10.90
C GLY A 429 -44.25 20.15 -12.02
N MET A 430 -45.54 20.04 -11.70
CA MET A 430 -46.67 19.77 -12.60
C MET A 430 -46.58 20.49 -13.97
N ARG A 431 -47.05 19.82 -15.04
CA ARG A 431 -47.96 20.40 -16.04
C ARG A 431 -48.74 19.34 -16.83
N ASN A 432 -50.06 19.48 -16.72
CA ASN A 432 -51.12 18.67 -17.33
C ASN A 432 -51.43 19.14 -18.77
N SER A 433 -51.59 18.21 -19.72
CA SER A 433 -52.64 18.30 -20.76
C SER A 433 -52.79 17.02 -21.61
N GLY A 434 -53.84 16.25 -21.30
CA GLY A 434 -54.74 15.44 -22.15
C GLY A 434 -54.33 14.91 -23.53
N SER A 435 -54.51 13.60 -23.73
CA SER A 435 -55.57 13.02 -24.58
C SER A 435 -55.35 11.51 -24.71
N GLY A 436 -56.41 10.74 -24.43
CA GLY A 436 -56.39 9.28 -24.50
C GLY A 436 -56.18 8.72 -25.90
N GLY A 437 -55.52 7.56 -25.94
CA GLY A 437 -55.42 6.68 -27.09
C GLY A 437 -55.04 5.29 -26.60
N SER A 438 -55.97 4.33 -26.63
CA SER A 438 -55.67 2.93 -26.35
C SER A 438 -54.78 2.39 -27.48
N GLY A 439 -53.50 2.16 -27.19
CA GLY A 439 -52.52 1.62 -28.13
C GLY A 439 -51.95 0.31 -27.59
N ASN A 440 -51.88 -0.68 -28.45
CA ASN A 440 -51.41 -2.05 -28.21
C ASN A 440 -50.11 -2.11 -27.38
N LEU A 441 -50.10 -2.90 -26.30
CA LEU A 441 -48.96 -3.07 -25.37
C LEU A 441 -47.78 -3.85 -25.97
N ASP A 442 -47.96 -4.49 -27.12
CA ASP A 442 -46.95 -5.39 -27.73
C ASP A 442 -45.82 -4.65 -28.49
N ASN A 443 -45.75 -3.32 -28.45
CA ASN A 443 -44.78 -2.55 -29.24
C ASN A 443 -44.44 -1.18 -28.62
N LEU A 444 -44.29 -1.11 -27.29
CA LEU A 444 -43.72 0.08 -26.65
C LEU A 444 -42.21 0.16 -27.00
N PRO A 445 -41.69 1.35 -27.37
CA PRO A 445 -40.24 1.52 -27.48
C PRO A 445 -39.59 1.17 -26.12
N LEU A 446 -38.51 0.40 -26.16
CA LEU A 446 -37.81 0.00 -24.94
C LEU A 446 -37.09 1.21 -24.33
N PRO A 447 -37.08 1.34 -23.00
CA PRO A 447 -36.34 2.41 -22.35
C PRO A 447 -34.82 2.20 -22.54
N GLU A 448 -34.12 3.24 -22.98
CA GLU A 448 -32.66 3.28 -23.14
C GLU A 448 -31.99 3.45 -21.76
N LEU A 449 -32.05 2.39 -20.96
CA LEU A 449 -31.42 2.30 -19.63
C LEU A 449 -30.21 1.37 -19.66
N SER A 450 -29.20 1.65 -18.85
CA SER A 450 -28.10 0.73 -18.57
C SER A 450 -28.60 -0.55 -17.89
N ASP A 451 -27.84 -1.63 -17.99
CA ASP A 451 -28.17 -2.88 -17.30
C ASP A 451 -28.09 -2.70 -15.78
N ARG A 452 -27.18 -1.83 -15.30
CA ARG A 452 -27.04 -1.46 -13.89
C ARG A 452 -28.28 -0.76 -13.35
N GLU A 453 -28.83 0.22 -14.08
CA GLU A 453 -30.10 0.87 -13.72
C GLU A 453 -31.25 -0.14 -13.64
N ILE A 454 -31.30 -1.11 -14.56
CA ILE A 454 -32.33 -2.15 -14.53
C ILE A 454 -32.19 -3.04 -13.30
N ILE A 455 -30.97 -3.45 -12.94
CA ILE A 455 -30.75 -4.24 -11.72
C ILE A 455 -31.09 -3.43 -10.48
N LYS A 456 -30.67 -2.15 -10.40
CA LYS A 456 -31.05 -1.25 -9.31
C LYS A 456 -32.58 -1.13 -9.18
N PHE A 457 -33.29 -0.97 -10.30
CA PHE A 457 -34.74 -0.99 -10.30
C PHE A 457 -35.31 -2.35 -9.87
N MET A 458 -34.79 -3.45 -10.41
CA MET A 458 -35.26 -4.82 -10.16
C MET A 458 -35.28 -5.17 -8.66
N PHE A 459 -34.21 -4.82 -7.94
CA PHE A 459 -34.06 -5.11 -6.51
C PHE A 459 -34.45 -3.95 -5.57
N GLY A 460 -34.85 -2.81 -6.13
CA GLY A 460 -35.36 -1.66 -5.38
C GLY A 460 -36.84 -1.43 -5.64
N GLU A 461 -37.17 -0.49 -6.53
CA GLU A 461 -38.55 -0.10 -6.82
C GLU A 461 -39.39 -1.25 -7.41
N GLY A 462 -38.78 -2.17 -8.14
CA GLY A 462 -39.43 -3.37 -8.67
C GLY A 462 -40.06 -4.21 -7.56
N LEU A 463 -39.32 -4.48 -6.49
CA LEU A 463 -39.85 -5.21 -5.32
C LEU A 463 -40.99 -4.45 -4.61
N LYS A 464 -40.91 -3.10 -4.56
CA LYS A 464 -42.00 -2.24 -4.03
C LYS A 464 -43.28 -2.29 -4.87
N LEU A 465 -43.14 -2.53 -6.16
CA LEU A 465 -44.26 -2.77 -7.07
C LEU A 465 -44.78 -4.21 -7.04
N GLY A 466 -44.21 -5.09 -6.19
CA GLY A 466 -44.56 -6.50 -6.11
C GLY A 466 -44.01 -7.34 -7.27
N ILE A 467 -42.96 -6.86 -7.94
CA ILE A 467 -42.30 -7.58 -9.02
C ILE A 467 -41.24 -8.49 -8.42
N ASN A 468 -41.48 -9.81 -8.43
CA ASN A 468 -40.48 -10.78 -8.05
C ASN A 468 -39.53 -11.05 -9.24
N PRO A 469 -38.22 -10.84 -9.10
CA PRO A 469 -37.27 -10.99 -10.20
C PRO A 469 -36.87 -12.44 -10.48
N ILE A 470 -37.32 -13.41 -9.67
CA ILE A 470 -36.91 -14.82 -9.75
C ILE A 470 -37.13 -15.44 -11.15
N ALA A 471 -38.17 -15.00 -11.87
CA ALA A 471 -38.46 -15.49 -13.22
C ALA A 471 -37.39 -15.10 -14.26
N PHE A 472 -36.48 -14.20 -13.90
CA PHE A 472 -35.40 -13.68 -14.73
C PHE A 472 -34.03 -14.11 -14.21
N VAL A 473 -33.97 -15.10 -13.31
CA VAL A 473 -32.71 -15.62 -12.77
C VAL A 473 -32.62 -17.12 -13.03
N GLU A 474 -31.47 -17.58 -13.52
CA GLU A 474 -31.19 -19.00 -13.77
C GLU A 474 -30.90 -19.77 -12.47
N ILE A 475 -31.88 -19.84 -11.56
CA ILE A 475 -31.74 -20.37 -10.19
C ILE A 475 -31.21 -21.81 -10.14
N SER A 476 -31.60 -22.65 -11.10
CA SER A 476 -31.13 -24.04 -11.14
C SER A 476 -29.62 -24.15 -11.37
N GLU A 477 -29.04 -23.20 -12.11
CA GLU A 477 -27.61 -23.13 -12.38
C GLU A 477 -26.87 -22.53 -11.19
N VAL A 478 -27.41 -21.45 -10.61
CA VAL A 478 -26.90 -20.86 -9.36
C VAL A 478 -26.79 -21.90 -8.25
N ARG A 479 -27.85 -22.68 -8.01
CA ARG A 479 -27.85 -23.75 -7.00
C ARG A 479 -26.74 -24.78 -7.22
N GLN A 480 -26.36 -25.05 -8.46
CA GLN A 480 -25.29 -25.99 -8.77
C GLN A 480 -23.92 -25.36 -8.56
N LEU A 481 -23.75 -24.10 -8.96
CA LEU A 481 -22.48 -23.39 -8.85
C LEU A 481 -22.12 -23.03 -7.39
N PHE A 482 -23.11 -22.72 -6.56
CA PHE A 482 -22.94 -22.23 -5.19
C PHE A 482 -23.42 -23.23 -4.12
N ALA A 483 -23.39 -24.53 -4.42
CA ALA A 483 -24.07 -25.51 -3.59
C ALA A 483 -23.50 -25.64 -2.17
N ILE A 484 -22.19 -25.52 -2.03
CA ILE A 484 -21.50 -25.65 -0.74
C ILE A 484 -21.78 -24.42 0.11
N GLU A 485 -21.66 -23.24 -0.48
CA GLU A 485 -21.86 -21.95 0.16
C GLU A 485 -23.30 -21.78 0.61
N LEU A 486 -24.27 -22.12 -0.24
CA LEU A 486 -25.69 -22.09 0.09
C LEU A 486 -26.04 -23.04 1.26
N THR A 487 -25.50 -24.27 1.25
CA THR A 487 -25.77 -25.23 2.34
C THR A 487 -25.12 -24.84 3.65
N GLN A 488 -23.93 -24.23 3.59
CA GLN A 488 -23.24 -23.69 4.76
C GLN A 488 -23.96 -22.46 5.32
N HIS A 489 -24.29 -21.48 4.47
CA HIS A 489 -24.94 -20.24 4.85
C HIS A 489 -26.29 -20.47 5.54
N TYR A 490 -27.16 -21.30 4.93
CA TYR A 490 -28.48 -21.63 5.49
C TYR A 490 -28.48 -22.84 6.43
N GLN A 491 -27.31 -23.42 6.74
CA GLN A 491 -27.14 -24.55 7.65
C GLN A 491 -28.03 -25.77 7.32
N VAL A 492 -28.23 -26.06 6.03
CA VAL A 492 -29.04 -27.19 5.54
C VAL A 492 -28.17 -28.28 4.92
N THR A 493 -28.67 -29.52 4.88
CA THR A 493 -27.91 -30.64 4.30
C THR A 493 -27.98 -30.73 2.78
N SER A 494 -28.93 -30.04 2.16
CA SER A 494 -29.14 -30.06 0.72
C SER A 494 -29.66 -28.71 0.22
N VAL A 495 -29.11 -28.23 -0.90
CA VAL A 495 -29.60 -27.03 -1.59
C VAL A 495 -31.07 -27.12 -1.99
N THR A 496 -31.64 -28.31 -2.11
CA THR A 496 -33.07 -28.49 -2.44
C THR A 496 -34.02 -28.05 -1.32
N GLU A 497 -33.50 -27.87 -0.11
CA GLU A 497 -34.26 -27.41 1.06
C GLU A 497 -34.42 -25.88 1.09
N ILE A 498 -33.60 -25.16 0.30
CA ILE A 498 -33.56 -23.71 0.23
C ILE A 498 -34.58 -23.24 -0.82
N SER A 499 -35.43 -22.26 -0.53
CA SER A 499 -36.39 -21.72 -1.51
C SER A 499 -35.69 -20.97 -2.66
N ASP A 500 -36.37 -20.78 -3.79
CA ASP A 500 -35.77 -20.05 -4.92
C ASP A 500 -35.47 -18.59 -4.55
N ASN A 501 -36.32 -17.95 -3.74
CA ASN A 501 -36.11 -16.58 -3.28
C ASN A 501 -34.91 -16.44 -2.34
N LEU A 502 -34.64 -17.44 -1.50
CA LEU A 502 -33.45 -17.44 -0.63
C LEU A 502 -32.15 -17.61 -1.44
N VAL A 503 -32.19 -18.38 -2.54
CA VAL A 503 -31.05 -18.47 -3.47
C VAL A 503 -30.81 -17.15 -4.18
N LEU A 504 -31.88 -16.47 -4.59
CA LEU A 504 -31.82 -15.15 -5.17
C LEU A 504 -31.23 -14.13 -4.19
N ASP A 505 -31.72 -14.11 -2.95
CA ASP A 505 -31.23 -13.19 -1.93
C ASP A 505 -29.75 -13.44 -1.59
N PHE A 506 -29.33 -14.71 -1.46
CA PHE A 506 -27.93 -15.08 -1.21
C PHE A 506 -26.95 -14.48 -2.24
N LEU A 507 -27.34 -14.39 -3.51
CA LEU A 507 -26.47 -13.85 -4.55
C LEU A 507 -26.33 -12.33 -4.51
N PHE A 508 -27.32 -11.61 -3.98
CA PHE A 508 -27.44 -10.16 -4.19
C PHE A 508 -27.67 -9.34 -2.93
N GLY A 509 -27.91 -9.97 -1.78
CA GLY A 509 -27.99 -9.35 -0.45
C GLY A 509 -29.11 -8.32 -0.23
N SER A 510 -29.83 -7.88 -1.27
CA SER A 510 -30.63 -6.65 -1.22
C SER A 510 -31.65 -6.55 -0.07
N VAL A 511 -32.42 -7.61 0.21
CA VAL A 511 -33.48 -7.55 1.24
C VAL A 511 -32.95 -8.00 2.60
N SER A 512 -32.20 -9.10 2.66
CA SER A 512 -31.61 -9.59 3.92
C SER A 512 -30.68 -8.58 4.58
N GLU A 513 -29.96 -7.78 3.80
CA GLU A 513 -29.13 -6.68 4.29
C GLU A 513 -29.94 -5.56 4.95
N LYS A 514 -31.19 -5.34 4.55
CA LYS A 514 -31.99 -4.17 4.99
C LYS A 514 -33.08 -4.50 6.00
N ILE A 515 -33.38 -5.78 6.19
CA ILE A 515 -34.52 -6.23 6.98
C ILE A 515 -34.19 -6.37 8.47
N ASP A 516 -35.05 -5.84 9.31
CA ASP A 516 -35.13 -6.19 10.73
C ASP A 516 -36.28 -7.19 10.89
N TYR A 517 -35.92 -8.46 11.04
CA TYR A 517 -36.90 -9.55 11.13
C TYR A 517 -37.79 -9.43 12.37
N ASN A 518 -37.26 -8.90 13.48
CA ASN A 518 -38.04 -8.72 14.72
C ASN A 518 -39.05 -7.58 14.56
N TYR A 519 -38.64 -6.48 13.93
CA TYR A 519 -39.55 -5.43 13.51
C TYR A 519 -40.66 -5.99 12.63
N CYS A 520 -40.33 -6.82 11.64
CA CYS A 520 -41.31 -7.44 10.74
C CYS A 520 -42.29 -8.35 11.50
N ARG A 521 -41.81 -9.22 12.40
CA ARG A 521 -42.66 -10.07 13.24
C ARG A 521 -43.64 -9.27 14.08
N ARG A 522 -43.19 -8.13 14.63
CA ARG A 522 -44.01 -7.32 15.54
C ARG A 522 -45.03 -6.48 14.80
N VAL A 523 -44.62 -5.79 13.74
CA VAL A 523 -45.47 -4.85 12.99
C VAL A 523 -46.40 -5.58 12.03
N TYR A 524 -45.93 -6.66 11.39
CA TYR A 524 -46.68 -7.43 10.40
C TYR A 524 -47.10 -8.82 10.88
N GLY A 525 -46.98 -9.13 12.18
CA GLY A 525 -47.22 -10.45 12.74
C GLY A 525 -48.59 -11.05 12.42
N ALA A 526 -49.65 -10.23 12.36
CA ALA A 526 -50.98 -10.70 11.96
C ALA A 526 -51.02 -11.15 10.48
N GLN A 527 -50.33 -10.44 9.60
CA GLN A 527 -50.22 -10.79 8.18
C GLN A 527 -49.38 -12.05 7.99
N LEU A 528 -48.21 -12.11 8.64
CA LEU A 528 -47.31 -13.27 8.61
C LEU A 528 -48.00 -14.52 9.21
N THR A 529 -48.70 -14.37 10.33
CA THR A 529 -49.48 -15.48 10.94
C THR A 529 -50.56 -15.98 10.00
N ALA A 530 -51.24 -15.09 9.27
CA ALA A 530 -52.23 -15.46 8.28
C ALA A 530 -51.62 -16.21 7.08
N ALA A 531 -50.39 -15.86 6.69
CA ALA A 531 -49.68 -16.49 5.58
C ALA A 531 -49.14 -17.89 5.93
N PHE A 532 -48.54 -18.05 7.12
CA PHE A 532 -47.85 -19.29 7.51
C PHE A 532 -48.66 -20.21 8.43
N GLY A 533 -49.78 -19.73 8.98
CA GLY A 533 -50.64 -20.52 9.86
C GLY A 533 -50.04 -20.86 11.23
N VAL A 534 -48.91 -20.24 11.59
CA VAL A 534 -48.25 -20.32 12.89
C VAL A 534 -48.14 -18.91 13.48
N SER A 535 -48.02 -18.80 14.80
CA SER A 535 -47.82 -17.50 15.46
C SER A 535 -46.57 -16.79 14.94
N ALA A 536 -46.59 -15.46 14.87
CA ALA A 536 -45.49 -14.63 14.38
C ALA A 536 -44.12 -15.01 15.00
N ASP A 537 -44.09 -15.32 16.30
CA ASP A 537 -42.87 -15.69 17.03
C ASP A 537 -42.26 -17.05 16.59
N ARG A 538 -43.00 -17.86 15.82
CA ARG A 538 -42.56 -19.17 15.30
C ARG A 538 -42.23 -19.15 13.81
N ILE A 539 -42.31 -17.98 13.18
CA ILE A 539 -41.97 -17.79 11.77
C ILE A 539 -40.47 -17.50 11.71
N THR A 540 -39.73 -18.25 10.90
CA THR A 540 -38.26 -18.11 10.81
C THR A 540 -37.85 -16.89 9.97
N ASP A 541 -36.60 -16.43 10.09
CA ASP A 541 -36.09 -15.30 9.31
C ASP A 541 -36.17 -15.59 7.80
N GLU A 542 -35.84 -16.82 7.42
CA GLU A 542 -35.92 -17.29 6.03
C GLU A 542 -37.37 -17.28 5.51
N GLN A 543 -38.36 -17.62 6.35
CA GLN A 543 -39.78 -17.54 5.98
C GLN A 543 -40.23 -16.10 5.78
N ILE A 544 -39.75 -15.16 6.59
CA ILE A 544 -40.06 -13.74 6.43
C ILE A 544 -39.42 -13.21 5.15
N LEU A 545 -38.16 -13.57 4.89
CA LEU A 545 -37.45 -13.20 3.67
C LEU A 545 -38.16 -13.74 2.42
N ASP A 546 -38.52 -15.03 2.42
CA ASP A 546 -39.27 -15.67 1.35
C ASP A 546 -40.64 -14.99 1.12
N TYR A 547 -41.34 -14.61 2.19
CA TYR A 547 -42.59 -13.84 2.13
C TYR A 547 -42.40 -12.48 1.46
N VAL A 548 -41.35 -11.74 1.82
CA VAL A 548 -41.07 -10.41 1.25
C VAL A 548 -40.79 -10.51 -0.25
N TYR A 549 -39.98 -11.47 -0.70
CA TYR A 549 -39.76 -11.68 -2.13
C TYR A 549 -41.01 -12.18 -2.87
N GLN A 550 -41.81 -13.05 -2.25
CA GLN A 550 -42.98 -13.64 -2.89
C GLN A 550 -44.13 -12.63 -3.07
N PHE A 551 -44.37 -11.76 -2.10
CA PHE A 551 -45.51 -10.85 -2.08
C PHE A 551 -45.13 -9.38 -2.28
N GLY A 552 -43.83 -9.08 -2.33
CA GLY A 552 -43.28 -7.74 -2.51
C GLY A 552 -43.37 -6.86 -1.25
N LEU A 553 -42.80 -5.66 -1.35
CA LEU A 553 -42.99 -4.59 -0.37
C LEU A 553 -44.27 -3.85 -0.71
N ALA A 554 -45.44 -4.43 -0.41
CA ALA A 554 -46.72 -3.75 -0.59
C ALA A 554 -46.68 -2.33 0.01
N ALA A 555 -47.42 -1.37 -0.55
CA ALA A 555 -47.39 0.03 -0.11
C ALA A 555 -47.49 0.17 1.42
N GLY A 556 -46.40 0.63 2.07
CA GLY A 556 -46.31 0.80 3.52
C GLY A 556 -45.69 -0.38 4.29
N PHE A 557 -45.21 -1.43 3.60
CA PHE A 557 -44.36 -2.45 4.21
C PHE A 557 -42.95 -1.89 4.41
N LYS A 558 -42.51 -1.79 5.65
CA LYS A 558 -41.17 -1.31 6.04
C LYS A 558 -40.32 -2.51 6.41
N LEU A 559 -39.10 -2.55 5.91
CA LEU A 559 -38.15 -3.65 6.18
C LEU A 559 -37.59 -3.57 7.60
N SER A 560 -37.43 -2.37 8.15
CA SER A 560 -36.92 -2.18 9.49
C SER A 560 -37.52 -0.95 10.16
N ALA A 561 -37.18 -0.77 11.44
CA ALA A 561 -37.57 0.42 12.19
C ALA A 561 -36.95 1.70 11.62
N ILE A 562 -35.79 1.61 10.96
CA ILE A 562 -35.07 2.73 10.35
C ILE A 562 -35.33 2.74 8.85
N ASN A 563 -35.79 3.85 8.32
CA ASN A 563 -35.89 4.03 6.88
C ASN A 563 -34.53 4.43 6.30
N PHE A 564 -33.66 3.44 6.06
CA PHE A 564 -32.33 3.63 5.50
C PHE A 564 -32.36 4.40 4.18
N GLU A 565 -33.28 4.06 3.28
CA GLU A 565 -33.40 4.75 1.98
C GLU A 565 -33.69 6.25 2.15
N ALA A 566 -34.65 6.61 3.02
CA ALA A 566 -34.97 8.00 3.26
C ALA A 566 -33.87 8.73 4.05
N TYR A 567 -33.10 8.02 4.87
CA TYR A 567 -31.92 8.58 5.54
C TYR A 567 -30.83 8.91 4.52
N ILE A 568 -30.50 7.95 3.65
CA ILE A 568 -29.52 8.12 2.57
C ILE A 568 -29.93 9.28 1.68
N GLU A 569 -31.18 9.33 1.21
CA GLU A 569 -31.69 10.42 0.36
C GLU A 569 -31.54 11.80 1.05
N ARG A 570 -31.79 11.87 2.36
CA ARG A 570 -31.71 13.11 3.13
C ARG A 570 -30.28 13.57 3.39
N TYR A 571 -29.35 12.64 3.59
CA TYR A 571 -27.98 12.91 4.08
C TYR A 571 -26.88 12.45 3.11
N GLN A 572 -27.23 12.22 1.84
CA GLN A 572 -26.30 11.72 0.82
C GLN A 572 -25.00 12.52 0.71
N ALA A 573 -25.05 13.85 0.86
CA ALA A 573 -23.86 14.69 0.74
C ALA A 573 -22.87 14.48 1.90
N GLN A 574 -23.39 14.30 3.12
CA GLN A 574 -22.59 14.02 4.31
C GLN A 574 -21.99 12.62 4.27
N ILE A 575 -22.78 11.64 3.82
CA ILE A 575 -22.33 10.25 3.64
C ILE A 575 -21.22 10.20 2.58
N ALA A 576 -21.42 10.86 1.43
CA ALA A 576 -20.44 10.97 0.36
C ALA A 576 -19.11 11.57 0.85
N ALA A 577 -19.18 12.69 1.58
CA ALA A 577 -18.00 13.35 2.12
C ALA A 577 -17.22 12.47 3.11
N PHE A 578 -17.92 11.71 3.96
CA PHE A 578 -17.29 10.82 4.94
C PHE A 578 -16.56 9.65 4.26
N PHE A 579 -17.23 8.96 3.34
CA PHE A 579 -16.64 7.82 2.63
C PHE A 579 -15.74 8.22 1.46
N LYS A 580 -15.63 9.52 1.16
CA LYS A 580 -14.88 10.07 0.02
C LYS A 580 -15.33 9.44 -1.31
N VAL A 581 -16.64 9.21 -1.43
CA VAL A 581 -17.30 8.72 -2.64
C VAL A 581 -18.17 9.81 -3.23
N ASN A 582 -18.57 9.65 -4.49
CA ASN A 582 -19.49 10.60 -5.10
C ASN A 582 -20.91 10.45 -4.54
N VAL A 583 -21.69 11.54 -4.57
CA VAL A 583 -23.07 11.56 -4.05
C VAL A 583 -23.94 10.49 -4.72
N GLU A 584 -23.70 10.23 -6.00
CA GLU A 584 -24.44 9.25 -6.80
C GLU A 584 -24.06 7.80 -6.43
N GLU A 585 -22.81 7.60 -5.98
CA GLU A 585 -22.26 6.32 -5.52
C GLU A 585 -22.67 5.98 -4.08
N VAL A 586 -23.23 6.93 -3.32
CA VAL A 586 -23.77 6.64 -1.98
C VAL A 586 -24.82 5.54 -2.02
N SER A 587 -25.58 5.47 -3.12
CA SER A 587 -26.58 4.42 -3.35
C SER A 587 -25.97 3.02 -3.57
N ASP A 588 -24.68 2.95 -3.89
CA ASP A 588 -23.91 1.73 -4.11
C ASP A 588 -23.08 1.31 -2.88
N LEU A 589 -23.08 2.11 -1.81
CA LEU A 589 -22.44 1.72 -0.56
C LEU A 589 -23.17 0.53 0.07
N GLU A 590 -22.38 -0.40 0.63
CA GLU A 590 -22.91 -1.49 1.46
C GLU A 590 -23.69 -0.92 2.64
N ILE A 591 -24.81 -1.55 2.96
CA ILE A 591 -25.70 -1.05 4.01
C ILE A 591 -24.99 -0.99 5.39
N GLU A 592 -24.01 -1.86 5.63
CA GLU A 592 -23.27 -1.88 6.91
C GLU A 592 -22.41 -0.63 7.06
N LYS A 593 -21.78 -0.14 5.98
CA LYS A 593 -21.09 1.16 5.99
C LYS A 593 -22.07 2.29 6.27
N ILE A 594 -23.26 2.22 5.68
CA ILE A 594 -24.31 3.21 5.94
C ILE A 594 -24.78 3.15 7.40
N ARG A 595 -24.90 1.96 7.99
CA ARG A 595 -25.24 1.78 9.42
C ARG A 595 -24.16 2.33 10.34
N GLU A 596 -22.89 2.03 10.05
CA GLU A 596 -21.73 2.58 10.75
C GLU A 596 -21.80 4.11 10.75
N PHE A 597 -21.97 4.72 9.57
CA PHE A 597 -22.13 6.17 9.47
C PHE A 597 -23.35 6.70 10.25
N ILE A 598 -24.50 6.03 10.15
CA ILE A 598 -25.74 6.46 10.80
C ILE A 598 -25.58 6.53 12.32
N PHE A 599 -24.87 5.58 12.92
CA PHE A 599 -24.75 5.44 14.37
C PHE A 599 -23.47 6.03 14.96
N ASP A 600 -22.50 6.42 14.12
CA ASP A 600 -21.25 7.03 14.54
C ASP A 600 -21.14 8.48 14.02
N ALA A 601 -20.45 8.69 12.90
CA ALA A 601 -20.16 10.02 12.35
C ALA A 601 -21.41 10.87 12.07
N GLY A 602 -22.54 10.25 11.73
CA GLY A 602 -23.82 10.92 11.53
C GLY A 602 -24.40 11.48 12.83
N VAL A 603 -24.26 10.77 13.94
CA VAL A 603 -24.65 11.25 15.28
C VAL A 603 -23.73 12.38 15.73
N GLU A 604 -22.40 12.23 15.54
CA GLU A 604 -21.42 13.28 15.85
C GLU A 604 -21.72 14.58 15.08
N GLN A 605 -22.14 14.46 13.82
CA GLN A 605 -22.55 15.60 12.97
C GLN A 605 -23.93 16.16 13.33
N GLY A 606 -24.65 15.56 14.30
CA GLY A 606 -25.97 15.98 14.72
C GLY A 606 -27.07 15.75 13.68
N LEU A 607 -26.93 14.72 12.84
CA LEU A 607 -27.94 14.36 11.84
C LEU A 607 -29.17 13.77 12.52
N SER A 608 -30.36 14.14 12.03
CA SER A 608 -31.63 13.85 12.71
C SER A 608 -32.33 12.61 12.18
N PHE A 609 -32.79 11.76 13.10
CA PHE A 609 -33.66 10.61 12.83
C PHE A 609 -35.16 10.98 12.71
N GLU A 610 -35.53 12.26 12.83
CA GLU A 610 -36.93 12.68 12.86
C GLU A 610 -37.67 12.30 11.57
N GLY A 611 -38.77 11.57 11.73
CA GLY A 611 -39.57 11.02 10.62
C GLY A 611 -38.88 9.89 9.82
N LEU A 612 -37.70 9.44 10.22
CA LEU A 612 -36.95 8.34 9.59
C LEU A 612 -37.04 7.04 10.39
N VAL A 613 -37.41 7.11 11.67
CA VAL A 613 -37.49 5.95 12.57
C VAL A 613 -38.92 5.71 13.04
N ASP A 614 -39.32 4.45 13.16
CA ASP A 614 -40.58 4.07 13.82
C ASP A 614 -40.47 4.19 15.34
N VAL A 615 -40.68 5.41 15.84
CA VAL A 615 -40.54 5.74 17.26
C VAL A 615 -41.52 4.97 18.14
N VAL A 616 -42.67 4.55 17.60
CA VAL A 616 -43.64 3.73 18.35
C VAL A 616 -43.06 2.35 18.60
N TYR A 617 -42.46 1.74 17.57
CA TYR A 617 -41.75 0.48 17.72
C TYR A 617 -40.59 0.62 18.71
N ILE A 618 -39.67 1.57 18.52
CA ILE A 618 -38.52 1.78 19.40
C ILE A 618 -38.95 1.96 20.86
N ARG A 619 -39.96 2.82 21.10
CA ARG A 619 -40.48 3.09 22.44
C ARG A 619 -41.02 1.85 23.12
N HIS A 620 -41.77 1.01 22.39
CA HIS A 620 -42.38 -0.18 22.96
C HIS A 620 -41.34 -1.30 23.15
N THR A 621 -40.48 -1.51 22.15
CA THR A 621 -39.46 -2.56 22.15
C THR A 621 -38.43 -2.33 23.25
N TYR A 622 -37.99 -1.08 23.44
CA TYR A 622 -36.93 -0.71 24.37
C TYR A 622 -37.42 0.06 25.60
N GLU A 623 -38.69 -0.11 25.99
CA GLU A 623 -39.34 0.62 27.09
C GLU A 623 -38.52 0.61 28.38
N ALA A 624 -38.01 -0.56 28.79
CA ALA A 624 -37.22 -0.70 30.01
C ALA A 624 -35.88 0.04 29.94
N ALA A 625 -35.22 0.02 28.78
CA ALA A 625 -33.94 0.69 28.57
C ALA A 625 -34.10 2.21 28.57
N ILE A 626 -35.12 2.72 27.86
CA ILE A 626 -35.48 4.15 27.85
C ILE A 626 -35.89 4.61 29.26
N ALA A 627 -36.63 3.79 30.01
CA ALA A 627 -37.02 4.10 31.38
C ALA A 627 -35.80 4.26 32.28
N SER A 628 -34.85 3.34 32.19
CA SER A 628 -33.59 3.39 32.93
C SER A 628 -32.79 4.64 32.60
N TYR A 629 -32.61 4.96 31.31
CA TYR A 629 -31.83 6.12 30.88
C TYR A 629 -32.37 7.44 31.42
N TYR A 630 -33.68 7.66 31.32
CA TYR A 630 -34.31 8.88 31.86
C TYR A 630 -34.56 8.81 33.38
N ASN A 631 -34.18 7.72 34.05
CA ASN A 631 -34.47 7.45 35.45
C ASN A 631 -35.96 7.64 35.80
N ILE A 632 -36.83 7.05 34.98
CA ILE A 632 -38.29 7.08 35.12
C ILE A 632 -38.83 5.65 35.21
N SER A 633 -40.10 5.50 35.63
CA SER A 633 -40.78 4.19 35.53
C SER A 633 -41.21 3.89 34.10
N ALA A 634 -41.28 2.60 33.73
CA ALA A 634 -41.77 2.15 32.42
C ALA A 634 -43.10 2.81 32.00
N GLU A 635 -44.07 2.93 32.93
CA GLU A 635 -45.37 3.58 32.68
C GLU A 635 -45.27 5.04 32.18
N VAL A 636 -44.18 5.74 32.48
CA VAL A 636 -43.94 7.14 32.10
C VAL A 636 -43.30 7.24 30.71
N VAL A 637 -42.66 6.18 30.21
CA VAL A 637 -42.03 6.14 28.86
C VAL A 637 -43.04 6.43 27.76
N ALA A 638 -44.28 5.96 27.93
CA ALA A 638 -45.39 6.24 27.02
C ALA A 638 -45.66 7.75 26.81
N SER A 639 -45.26 8.60 27.78
CA SER A 639 -45.47 10.05 27.77
C SER A 639 -44.27 10.86 27.27
N LEU A 640 -43.13 10.22 26.98
CA LEU A 640 -41.96 10.90 26.41
C LEU A 640 -42.26 11.47 25.02
N SER A 641 -41.64 12.61 24.72
CA SER A 641 -41.70 13.21 23.39
C SER A 641 -40.97 12.33 22.36
N GLU A 642 -41.29 12.50 21.09
CA GLU A 642 -40.58 11.83 20.00
C GLU A 642 -39.09 12.14 20.02
N THR A 643 -38.74 13.41 20.24
CA THR A 643 -37.37 13.90 20.38
C THR A 643 -36.59 13.20 21.49
N GLN A 644 -37.22 12.94 22.65
CA GLN A 644 -36.56 12.24 23.76
C GLN A 644 -36.27 10.78 23.41
N VAL A 645 -37.23 10.08 22.80
CA VAL A 645 -36.98 8.69 22.38
C VAL A 645 -35.91 8.60 21.30
N LEU A 646 -35.91 9.55 20.35
CA LEU A 646 -34.88 9.62 19.32
C LEU A 646 -33.50 9.99 19.88
N GLN A 647 -33.44 10.87 20.88
CA GLN A 647 -32.19 11.20 21.57
C GLN A 647 -31.58 9.95 22.20
N TRP A 648 -32.35 9.19 22.98
CA TRP A 648 -31.89 7.92 23.53
C TRP A 648 -31.43 6.94 22.43
N PHE A 649 -32.19 6.84 21.33
CA PHE A 649 -31.86 5.95 20.22
C PHE A 649 -30.56 6.34 19.51
N SER A 650 -30.28 7.63 19.33
CA SER A 650 -29.07 8.11 18.67
C SER A 650 -27.83 8.12 19.57
N THR A 651 -27.99 8.15 20.91
CA THR A 651 -26.85 8.25 21.83
C THR A 651 -26.56 6.93 22.56
N GLU A 652 -27.58 6.27 23.11
CA GLU A 652 -27.36 5.13 24.02
C GLU A 652 -27.55 3.77 23.35
N PHE A 653 -28.43 3.66 22.35
CA PHE A 653 -28.63 2.40 21.64
C PHE A 653 -27.45 2.08 20.69
N ALA A 654 -26.83 3.11 20.12
CA ALA A 654 -25.67 3.00 19.23
C ALA A 654 -24.42 2.42 19.92
N GLU A 655 -24.27 2.65 21.22
CA GLU A 655 -23.07 2.29 21.98
C GLU A 655 -23.15 0.89 22.64
N ILE A 656 -24.24 0.14 22.43
CA ILE A 656 -24.38 -1.21 23.02
C ILE A 656 -23.74 -2.23 22.08
N ASP A 657 -22.75 -2.95 22.59
CA ASP A 657 -22.21 -4.13 21.93
C ASP A 657 -23.08 -5.36 22.27
N LEU A 658 -24.05 -5.66 21.41
CA LEU A 658 -24.98 -6.77 21.62
C LEU A 658 -24.29 -8.14 21.60
N GLU A 659 -23.24 -8.28 20.80
CA GLU A 659 -22.45 -9.51 20.73
C GLU A 659 -21.69 -9.72 22.04
N TYR A 660 -21.17 -8.64 22.63
CA TYR A 660 -20.57 -8.70 23.96
C TYR A 660 -21.58 -9.03 25.06
N VAL A 661 -22.78 -8.45 25.02
CA VAL A 661 -23.87 -8.82 25.96
C VAL A 661 -24.17 -10.33 25.87
N GLU A 662 -24.27 -10.87 24.65
CA GLU A 662 -24.52 -12.30 24.44
C GLU A 662 -23.36 -13.16 24.96
N TYR A 663 -22.12 -12.73 24.73
CA TYR A 663 -20.93 -13.35 25.29
C TYR A 663 -21.00 -13.41 26.82
N GLU A 664 -21.28 -12.30 27.49
CA GLU A 664 -21.39 -12.24 28.97
C GLU A 664 -22.49 -13.16 29.50
N ILE A 665 -23.65 -13.21 28.82
CA ILE A 665 -24.72 -14.16 29.16
C ILE A 665 -24.24 -15.62 29.03
N SER A 666 -23.41 -15.92 28.02
CA SER A 666 -22.86 -17.25 27.80
C SER A 666 -21.87 -17.69 28.89
N GLN A 667 -21.18 -16.74 29.54
CA GLN A 667 -20.27 -17.00 30.65
C GLN A 667 -21.00 -17.29 31.97
N LEU A 668 -22.28 -16.92 32.09
CA LEU A 668 -23.06 -17.17 33.30
C LEU A 668 -23.27 -18.66 33.56
N THR A 669 -23.27 -19.04 34.83
CA THR A 669 -23.71 -20.40 35.20
C THR A 669 -25.16 -20.61 34.78
N VAL A 670 -25.52 -21.87 34.47
CA VAL A 670 -26.89 -22.23 34.08
C VAL A 670 -27.93 -21.73 35.10
N GLU A 671 -27.59 -21.73 36.39
CA GLU A 671 -28.47 -21.24 37.46
C GLU A 671 -28.63 -19.71 37.45
N GLN A 672 -27.52 -18.95 37.31
CA GLN A 672 -27.57 -17.49 37.20
C GLN A 672 -28.33 -17.05 35.95
N ARG A 673 -28.01 -17.64 34.80
CA ARG A 673 -28.68 -17.35 33.53
C ARG A 673 -30.18 -17.63 33.63
N ASN A 674 -30.58 -18.82 34.09
CA ASN A 674 -32.00 -19.15 34.19
C ASN A 674 -32.74 -18.25 35.19
N SER A 675 -32.09 -17.83 36.27
CA SER A 675 -32.66 -16.91 37.26
C SER A 675 -32.83 -15.49 36.68
N LEU A 676 -31.84 -14.99 35.95
CA LEU A 676 -31.88 -13.72 35.24
C LEU A 676 -32.98 -13.70 34.17
N LEU A 677 -33.03 -14.73 33.32
CA LEU A 677 -34.06 -14.82 32.28
C LEU A 677 -35.46 -14.92 32.89
N ALA A 678 -35.62 -15.66 33.98
CA ALA A 678 -36.89 -15.75 34.70
C ALA A 678 -37.31 -14.42 35.35
N SER A 679 -36.39 -13.66 35.94
CA SER A 679 -36.73 -12.35 36.55
C SER A 679 -37.14 -11.33 35.48
N LEU A 680 -36.54 -11.39 34.30
CA LEU A 680 -36.89 -10.54 33.17
C LEU A 680 -38.09 -11.03 32.36
N GLY A 681 -38.64 -12.19 32.69
CA GLY A 681 -39.74 -12.81 31.94
C GLY A 681 -39.34 -13.18 30.50
N ILE A 682 -38.07 -13.48 30.28
CA ILE A 682 -37.53 -13.91 28.98
C ILE A 682 -37.60 -15.43 28.93
N SER A 683 -38.29 -15.96 27.92
CA SER A 683 -38.36 -17.40 27.64
C SER A 683 -37.60 -17.67 26.35
N VAL A 684 -36.49 -18.39 26.44
CA VAL A 684 -35.67 -18.78 25.29
C VAL A 684 -35.74 -20.30 25.15
N ASP A 685 -36.05 -20.79 23.94
CA ASP A 685 -35.88 -22.21 23.63
C ASP A 685 -34.38 -22.54 23.67
N ALA A 686 -33.99 -23.72 24.16
CA ALA A 686 -32.59 -24.07 24.44
C ALA A 686 -31.64 -24.06 23.22
N THR A 687 -32.16 -23.80 22.02
CA THR A 687 -31.45 -23.77 20.74
C THR A 687 -31.65 -22.46 19.97
N ALA A 688 -32.30 -21.45 20.55
CA ALA A 688 -32.56 -20.16 19.90
C ALA A 688 -31.60 -19.08 20.44
N ASN A 689 -31.01 -18.30 19.54
CA ASN A 689 -30.20 -17.13 19.89
C ASN A 689 -31.08 -16.04 20.51
N PHE A 690 -30.49 -15.16 21.31
CA PHE A 690 -31.23 -14.02 21.83
C PHE A 690 -31.58 -13.05 20.71
N THR A 691 -32.76 -12.45 20.77
CA THR A 691 -33.06 -11.30 19.90
C THR A 691 -32.34 -10.06 20.42
N ALA A 692 -32.03 -9.10 19.54
CA ALA A 692 -31.49 -7.80 19.95
C ALA A 692 -32.36 -7.13 21.04
N GLU A 693 -33.69 -7.24 20.95
CA GLU A 693 -34.61 -6.77 21.99
C GLU A 693 -34.35 -7.44 23.35
N GLN A 694 -34.13 -8.75 23.36
CA GLN A 694 -33.82 -9.49 24.59
C GLN A 694 -32.45 -9.10 25.14
N LEU A 695 -31.44 -8.96 24.29
CA LEU A 695 -30.09 -8.56 24.69
C LEU A 695 -30.08 -7.14 25.28
N VAL A 696 -30.72 -6.16 24.64
CA VAL A 696 -30.84 -4.80 25.20
C VAL A 696 -31.61 -4.80 26.52
N LYS A 697 -32.70 -5.58 26.61
CA LYS A 697 -33.46 -5.72 27.86
C LYS A 697 -32.60 -6.33 28.98
N ILE A 698 -31.76 -7.30 28.66
CA ILE A 698 -30.81 -7.91 29.61
C ILE A 698 -29.75 -6.88 30.01
N ALA A 699 -29.09 -6.24 29.04
CA ALA A 699 -28.04 -5.23 29.25
C ALA A 699 -28.46 -4.11 30.22
N TYR A 700 -29.71 -3.65 30.13
CA TYR A 700 -30.24 -2.58 30.98
C TYR A 700 -30.86 -3.06 32.29
N SER A 701 -30.95 -4.37 32.52
CA SER A 701 -31.54 -4.89 33.75
C SER A 701 -30.61 -4.72 34.94
N SER A 702 -31.18 -4.31 36.08
CA SER A 702 -30.45 -4.23 37.34
C SER A 702 -29.85 -5.56 37.76
N GLU A 703 -30.53 -6.66 37.43
CA GLU A 703 -30.13 -8.02 37.75
C GLU A 703 -28.90 -8.44 36.96
N PHE A 704 -28.85 -8.15 35.65
CA PHE A 704 -27.68 -8.45 34.83
C PHE A 704 -26.49 -7.59 35.24
N LYS A 705 -26.67 -6.28 35.39
CA LYS A 705 -25.62 -5.35 35.85
C LYS A 705 -25.02 -5.76 37.20
N ALA A 706 -25.86 -6.24 38.12
CA ALA A 706 -25.41 -6.77 39.40
C ALA A 706 -24.65 -8.10 39.29
N ILE A 707 -24.87 -8.88 38.22
CA ILE A 707 -24.13 -10.14 37.97
C ILE A 707 -22.76 -9.85 37.34
N VAL A 708 -22.69 -8.90 36.41
CA VAL A 708 -21.45 -8.55 35.70
C VAL A 708 -20.63 -7.45 36.40
N GLU A 709 -21.11 -6.92 37.53
CA GLU A 709 -20.45 -5.85 38.30
C GLU A 709 -20.14 -4.59 37.45
N VAL A 710 -21.07 -4.22 36.57
CA VAL A 710 -20.98 -3.02 35.71
C VAL A 710 -21.98 -1.98 36.17
N GLU A 711 -21.50 -0.77 36.51
CA GLU A 711 -22.32 0.42 36.72
C GLU A 711 -22.32 1.25 35.42
N GLY A 712 -23.40 1.99 35.12
CA GLY A 712 -23.56 2.63 33.82
C GLY A 712 -24.25 1.73 32.78
N THR A 713 -24.47 2.24 31.58
CA THR A 713 -25.39 1.65 30.56
C THR A 713 -24.66 0.87 29.46
N LYS A 714 -23.33 0.94 29.41
CA LYS A 714 -22.51 0.37 28.34
C LYS A 714 -22.11 -1.06 28.69
N VAL A 715 -22.53 -2.02 27.87
CA VAL A 715 -22.10 -3.42 27.96
C VAL A 715 -21.26 -3.67 26.72
N THR A 716 -20.00 -3.27 26.81
CA THR A 716 -19.00 -3.40 25.75
C THR A 716 -17.80 -4.15 26.29
N ALA A 717 -16.93 -4.61 25.40
CA ALA A 717 -15.70 -5.30 25.78
C ALA A 717 -14.75 -4.45 26.65
N ILE A 718 -15.01 -3.14 26.81
CA ILE A 718 -14.19 -2.24 27.61
C ILE A 718 -15.04 -1.35 28.53
N ASP A 719 -14.71 -1.34 29.83
CA ASP A 719 -15.39 -0.51 30.83
C ASP A 719 -14.65 0.83 31.02
N LEU A 720 -15.01 1.82 30.18
CA LEU A 720 -14.39 3.15 30.21
C LEU A 720 -14.76 3.96 31.45
N ASP A 721 -15.91 3.70 32.07
CA ASP A 721 -16.32 4.39 33.30
C ASP A 721 -15.41 4.02 34.47
N LYS A 722 -15.02 2.74 34.59
CA LYS A 722 -13.99 2.32 35.56
C LYS A 722 -12.62 2.93 35.28
N TYR A 723 -12.24 3.11 34.01
CA TYR A 723 -11.02 3.85 33.68
C TYR A 723 -11.10 5.31 34.12
N ARG A 724 -12.25 5.98 33.89
CA ARG A 724 -12.49 7.36 34.35
C ARG A 724 -12.41 7.48 35.86
N GLU A 725 -12.95 6.51 36.61
CA GLU A 725 -12.88 6.52 38.08
C GLU A 725 -11.45 6.26 38.59
N LYS A 726 -10.76 5.26 38.02
CA LYS A 726 -9.48 4.79 38.56
C LYS A 726 -8.28 5.63 38.11
N TYR A 727 -8.28 6.13 36.88
CA TYR A 727 -7.12 6.77 36.24
C TYR A 727 -7.41 8.22 35.81
N ALA A 728 -8.28 8.92 36.53
CA ALA A 728 -8.74 10.27 36.17
C ALA A 728 -7.59 11.27 35.97
N GLU A 729 -6.61 11.24 36.87
CA GLU A 729 -5.43 12.12 36.84
C GLU A 729 -4.52 11.78 35.66
N GLU A 730 -4.23 10.51 35.44
CA GLU A 730 -3.36 10.06 34.35
C GLU A 730 -3.97 10.32 32.97
N ILE A 731 -5.29 10.14 32.83
CA ILE A 731 -6.07 10.47 31.62
C ILE A 731 -6.06 11.97 31.38
N PHE A 732 -6.28 12.78 32.43
CA PHE A 732 -6.23 14.24 32.29
C PHE A 732 -4.84 14.72 31.86
N GLU A 733 -3.78 14.25 32.52
CA GLU A 733 -2.40 14.59 32.13
C GLU A 733 -2.03 14.12 30.72
N CYS A 734 -2.58 12.99 30.28
CA CYS A 734 -2.33 12.42 28.97
C CYS A 734 -2.89 13.33 27.85
N ILE A 735 -4.08 13.87 28.05
CA ILE A 735 -4.76 14.76 27.10
C ILE A 735 -4.22 16.18 27.18
N TYR A 736 -4.12 16.75 28.39
CA TYR A 736 -3.81 18.17 28.60
C TYR A 736 -2.34 18.47 28.96
N GLY A 737 -1.56 17.47 29.39
CA GLY A 737 -0.14 17.62 29.76
C GLY A 737 0.12 17.96 31.23
N LYS A 738 1.35 17.71 31.71
CA LYS A 738 1.76 17.82 33.14
C LYS A 738 1.77 19.25 33.72
N SER A 739 1.75 20.28 32.88
CA SER A 739 1.83 21.68 33.30
C SER A 739 0.49 22.43 33.28
N ALA A 740 -0.59 21.78 32.84
CA ALA A 740 -1.91 22.40 32.75
C ALA A 740 -2.49 22.63 34.15
N LYS A 741 -2.88 23.87 34.47
CA LYS A 741 -3.71 24.13 35.65
C LYS A 741 -5.17 23.85 35.30
N PRO A 742 -6.02 23.42 36.25
CA PRO A 742 -7.44 23.15 36.00
C PRO A 742 -8.21 24.31 35.33
N GLU A 743 -7.72 25.55 35.45
CA GLU A 743 -8.29 26.76 34.85
C GLU A 743 -8.15 26.85 33.32
N ASP A 744 -7.24 26.09 32.68
CA ASP A 744 -7.08 26.08 31.21
C ASP A 744 -8.20 25.33 30.47
N SER A 745 -9.15 24.73 31.20
CA SER A 745 -10.35 24.07 30.65
C SER A 745 -11.50 25.03 30.32
N GLY A 746 -11.35 26.34 30.57
CA GLY A 746 -12.47 27.30 30.56
C GLY A 746 -12.46 28.40 29.49
N ASN A 747 -13.13 28.14 28.37
CA ASN A 747 -13.97 29.08 27.59
C ASN A 747 -13.28 30.10 26.64
N ALA A 748 -13.10 29.70 25.37
CA ALA A 748 -13.13 30.60 24.23
C ALA A 748 -14.58 30.87 23.80
N GLY A 749 -15.25 31.82 24.47
CA GLY A 749 -16.51 32.40 23.97
C GLY A 749 -17.58 32.69 25.01
N SER A 750 -17.54 33.87 25.64
CA SER A 750 -18.69 34.78 25.77
C SER A 750 -18.31 35.96 26.66
N GLY A 751 -18.24 37.15 26.08
CA GLY A 751 -18.20 38.38 26.87
C GLY A 751 -19.58 38.69 27.43
N ASN A 752 -19.73 38.70 28.75
CA ASN A 752 -20.57 39.70 29.41
C ASN A 752 -20.25 39.92 30.89
N THR A 753 -20.40 41.18 31.27
CA THR A 753 -20.13 41.88 32.52
C THR A 753 -20.94 41.43 33.76
N GLY A 754 -20.37 41.52 34.97
CA GLY A 754 -21.14 41.40 36.22
C GLY A 754 -20.37 41.35 37.55
N ASN A 755 -20.06 42.53 38.10
CA ASN A 755 -19.50 42.86 39.42
C ASN A 755 -20.09 42.15 40.68
N SER A 756 -19.24 41.75 41.65
CA SER A 756 -19.17 42.25 43.06
C SER A 756 -18.92 41.19 44.17
N GLY A 757 -18.01 41.50 45.11
CA GLY A 757 -18.21 41.19 46.56
C GLY A 757 -17.21 40.28 47.30
N SER A 758 -16.17 40.88 47.87
CA SER A 758 -15.43 40.59 49.14
C SER A 758 -15.86 39.46 50.09
N ASP A 759 -14.93 38.62 50.57
CA ASP A 759 -14.24 38.74 51.90
C ASP A 759 -13.43 37.49 52.33
N SER A 760 -12.17 37.75 52.75
CA SER A 760 -11.28 37.15 53.76
C SER A 760 -11.20 35.63 54.08
N ASP A 761 -9.96 35.11 53.98
CA ASP A 761 -9.17 34.28 54.93
C ASP A 761 -9.90 33.20 55.78
N ASN A 762 -9.52 31.92 55.63
CA ASN A 762 -8.46 31.29 56.45
C ASN A 762 -8.28 29.79 56.07
N SER A 763 -7.03 29.33 56.20
CA SER A 763 -6.45 28.04 55.80
C SER A 763 -7.24 26.76 56.12
N THR A 764 -7.25 25.84 55.15
CA THR A 764 -6.67 24.48 55.31
C THR A 764 -6.11 24.02 53.97
N ASP A 765 -4.85 23.60 54.03
CA ASP A 765 -4.07 22.92 53.02
C ASP A 765 -4.69 21.53 52.79
N ASP A 766 -5.44 21.39 51.70
CA ASP A 766 -5.83 20.14 51.04
C ASP A 766 -6.33 20.55 49.64
N SER A 767 -5.42 20.72 48.69
CA SER A 767 -5.79 20.97 47.30
C SER A 767 -6.13 19.66 46.61
N ASP A 768 -7.27 19.08 46.99
CA ASP A 768 -8.01 18.15 46.14
C ASP A 768 -8.73 19.03 45.11
N THR A 769 -8.01 19.41 44.06
CA THR A 769 -8.66 20.02 42.90
C THR A 769 -9.29 18.87 42.11
N ASP A 770 -10.60 18.65 42.29
CA ASP A 770 -11.37 17.69 41.48
C ASP A 770 -11.05 17.91 39.99
N ILE A 771 -10.34 16.96 39.40
CA ILE A 771 -10.03 16.93 37.98
C ILE A 771 -11.29 16.46 37.25
N ASP A 772 -12.01 17.37 36.58
CA ASP A 772 -13.21 17.03 35.81
C ASP A 772 -12.84 16.52 34.41
N ILE A 773 -12.91 15.20 34.23
CA ILE A 773 -12.76 14.53 32.92
C ILE A 773 -14.10 14.03 32.33
N SER A 774 -15.23 14.44 32.91
CA SER A 774 -16.56 13.97 32.51
C SER A 774 -16.96 14.41 31.10
N ASN A 775 -16.33 15.47 30.59
CA ASN A 775 -16.59 16.01 29.25
C ASN A 775 -15.74 15.38 28.13
N LEU A 776 -14.83 14.45 28.45
CA LEU A 776 -14.04 13.74 27.46
C LEU A 776 -14.87 12.67 26.75
N SER A 777 -14.74 12.56 25.44
CA SER A 777 -15.30 11.47 24.65
C SER A 777 -14.60 10.14 24.92
N ASP A 778 -15.31 9.03 24.68
CA ASP A 778 -14.75 7.69 24.83
C ASP A 778 -13.55 7.45 23.90
N LYS A 779 -13.58 8.04 22.70
CA LYS A 779 -12.48 8.02 21.74
C LYS A 779 -11.22 8.69 22.27
N GLU A 780 -11.35 9.84 22.93
CA GLU A 780 -10.22 10.55 23.55
C GLU A 780 -9.60 9.72 24.67
N ILE A 781 -10.42 9.01 25.45
CA ILE A 781 -9.94 8.12 26.52
C ILE A 781 -9.26 6.88 25.92
N LEU A 782 -9.90 6.18 24.98
CA LEU A 782 -9.32 5.02 24.32
C LEU A 782 -7.96 5.34 23.72
N LYS A 783 -7.87 6.46 22.98
CA LYS A 783 -6.61 6.90 22.39
C LYS A 783 -5.55 7.19 23.44
N CYS A 784 -5.94 7.80 24.56
CA CYS A 784 -5.02 8.03 25.66
C CYS A 784 -4.51 6.71 26.26
N LEU A 785 -5.41 5.80 26.63
CA LEU A 785 -5.09 4.52 27.26
C LEU A 785 -4.18 3.70 26.33
N PHE A 786 -4.65 3.38 25.14
CA PHE A 786 -3.95 2.47 24.23
C PHE A 786 -2.75 3.11 23.51
N GLY A 787 -2.66 4.43 23.43
CA GLY A 787 -1.47 5.12 22.95
C GLY A 787 -0.41 5.30 24.05
N LYS A 788 -0.70 6.18 25.02
CA LYS A 788 0.30 6.61 26.03
C LYS A 788 0.15 5.90 27.38
N GLY A 789 -1.04 5.36 27.69
CA GLY A 789 -1.35 4.75 28.97
C GLY A 789 -0.39 3.61 29.33
N TRP A 790 -0.10 2.72 28.39
CA TRP A 790 0.88 1.65 28.56
C TRP A 790 2.25 2.15 29.06
N LYS A 791 2.75 3.25 28.48
CA LYS A 791 4.05 3.84 28.83
C LYS A 791 4.03 4.56 30.18
N LYS A 792 2.85 5.04 30.60
CA LYS A 792 2.62 5.61 31.93
C LYS A 792 2.41 4.54 33.01
N GLY A 793 2.42 3.26 32.64
CA GLY A 793 2.17 2.15 33.56
C GLY A 793 0.70 1.96 33.91
N ILE A 794 -0.22 2.52 33.11
CA ILE A 794 -1.64 2.18 33.19
C ILE A 794 -1.76 0.74 32.69
N ASP A 795 -2.38 -0.12 33.50
CA ASP A 795 -2.79 -1.45 33.04
C ASP A 795 -4.07 -1.29 32.21
N VAL A 796 -3.90 -1.10 30.91
CA VAL A 796 -5.04 -0.82 30.01
C VAL A 796 -5.80 -2.08 29.61
N LEU A 797 -5.37 -3.26 30.05
CA LEU A 797 -6.14 -4.49 29.88
C LEU A 797 -7.04 -4.78 31.07
N GLU A 798 -6.87 -4.06 32.19
CA GLU A 798 -7.54 -4.35 33.46
C GLU A 798 -9.07 -4.38 33.33
N PHE A 799 -9.63 -3.47 32.53
CA PHE A 799 -11.07 -3.40 32.28
C PHE A 799 -11.44 -3.74 30.83
N VAL A 800 -10.65 -4.60 30.19
CA VAL A 800 -10.88 -5.08 28.82
C VAL A 800 -11.09 -6.58 28.80
N ASN A 801 -12.16 -7.04 28.16
CA ASN A 801 -12.41 -8.44 27.91
C ASN A 801 -11.68 -8.92 26.65
N VAL A 802 -10.38 -9.21 26.81
CA VAL A 802 -9.51 -9.62 25.69
C VAL A 802 -9.93 -10.96 25.09
N GLU A 803 -10.51 -11.86 25.87
CA GLU A 803 -10.97 -13.16 25.37
C GLU A 803 -12.14 -13.01 24.40
N TYR A 804 -13.08 -12.10 24.68
CA TYR A 804 -14.12 -11.75 23.72
C TYR A 804 -13.50 -11.20 22.42
N LEU A 805 -12.61 -10.20 22.51
CA LEU A 805 -11.95 -9.63 21.32
C LEU A 805 -11.22 -10.71 20.51
N ARG A 806 -10.56 -11.65 21.19
CA ARG A 806 -9.84 -12.77 20.57
C ARG A 806 -10.77 -13.70 19.78
N LEU A 807 -11.96 -13.99 20.31
CA LEU A 807 -12.95 -14.85 19.67
C LEU A 807 -13.66 -14.13 18.51
N THR A 808 -14.00 -12.85 18.71
CA THR A 808 -14.69 -12.03 17.72
C THR A 808 -13.83 -11.78 16.49
N TYR A 809 -12.53 -11.50 16.67
CA TYR A 809 -11.60 -11.16 15.58
C TYR A 809 -10.62 -12.30 15.23
N GLU A 810 -10.95 -13.56 15.52
CA GLU A 810 -10.02 -14.70 15.41
C GLU A 810 -9.39 -14.79 14.00
N SER A 811 -10.20 -14.68 12.95
CA SER A 811 -9.76 -14.86 11.57
C SER A 811 -8.86 -13.71 11.11
N GLU A 812 -9.23 -12.49 11.47
CA GLU A 812 -8.55 -11.24 11.15
C GLU A 812 -7.21 -11.15 11.87
N LEU A 813 -7.16 -11.49 13.15
CA LEU A 813 -5.94 -11.53 13.96
C LEU A 813 -4.91 -12.53 13.42
N ILE A 814 -5.36 -13.74 13.05
CA ILE A 814 -4.51 -14.77 12.44
C ILE A 814 -3.91 -14.26 11.12
N ALA A 815 -4.75 -13.67 10.26
CA ALA A 815 -4.33 -13.14 8.98
C ALA A 815 -3.37 -11.94 9.12
N HIS A 816 -3.68 -11.00 10.02
CA HIS A 816 -2.93 -9.78 10.25
C HIS A 816 -1.52 -10.06 10.76
N TYR A 817 -1.39 -10.87 11.81
CA TYR A 817 -0.11 -11.18 12.43
C TYR A 817 0.61 -12.39 11.82
N GLN A 818 -0.01 -13.04 10.83
CA GLN A 818 0.52 -14.20 10.10
C GLN A 818 0.94 -15.37 11.00
N VAL A 819 0.16 -15.63 12.05
CA VAL A 819 0.35 -16.75 12.98
C VAL A 819 -0.42 -17.99 12.53
N GLN A 820 -0.09 -19.18 13.06
CA GLN A 820 -0.85 -20.38 12.68
C GLN A 820 -2.13 -20.54 13.48
N THR A 821 -2.12 -20.09 14.74
CA THR A 821 -3.25 -20.21 15.66
C THR A 821 -3.38 -18.94 16.49
N ILE A 822 -4.61 -18.60 16.88
CA ILE A 822 -4.88 -17.43 17.70
C ILE A 822 -4.23 -17.50 19.10
N THR A 823 -3.92 -18.72 19.57
CA THR A 823 -3.25 -18.96 20.85
C THR A 823 -1.79 -18.52 20.89
N GLU A 824 -1.20 -18.19 19.73
CA GLU A 824 0.15 -17.64 19.63
C GLU A 824 0.22 -16.14 19.94
N LEU A 825 -0.92 -15.43 19.94
CA LEU A 825 -0.99 -14.00 20.21
C LEU A 825 -1.18 -13.71 21.71
N SER A 826 -0.37 -12.81 22.25
CA SER A 826 -0.54 -12.26 23.59
C SER A 826 -1.76 -11.35 23.68
N ASP A 827 -2.21 -11.06 24.90
CA ASP A 827 -3.40 -10.23 25.15
C ASP A 827 -3.16 -8.79 24.67
N GLU A 828 -1.93 -8.30 24.80
CA GLU A 828 -1.50 -6.97 24.34
C GLU A 828 -1.60 -6.84 22.82
N LEU A 829 -1.24 -7.88 22.06
CA LEU A 829 -1.36 -7.88 20.60
C LEU A 829 -2.82 -7.92 20.14
N VAL A 830 -3.68 -8.64 20.86
CA VAL A 830 -5.12 -8.64 20.55
C VAL A 830 -5.71 -7.25 20.78
N ALA A 831 -5.36 -6.60 21.89
CA ALA A 831 -5.83 -5.24 22.16
C ALA A 831 -5.24 -4.19 21.19
N ASP A 832 -3.95 -4.32 20.82
CA ASP A 832 -3.29 -3.44 19.85
C ASP A 832 -3.95 -3.51 18.47
N PHE A 833 -4.37 -4.70 18.03
CA PHE A 833 -5.11 -4.85 16.77
C PHE A 833 -6.44 -4.09 16.77
N VAL A 834 -7.19 -4.14 17.88
CA VAL A 834 -8.53 -3.55 17.97
C VAL A 834 -8.46 -2.05 18.23
N TYR A 835 -7.62 -1.61 19.16
CA TYR A 835 -7.59 -0.23 19.65
C TYR A 835 -6.36 0.58 19.21
N GLY A 836 -5.39 -0.06 18.55
CA GLY A 836 -4.07 0.51 18.28
C GLY A 836 -3.13 0.43 19.48
N GLY A 837 -1.89 0.87 19.30
CA GLY A 837 -0.91 0.90 20.37
C GLY A 837 0.52 1.06 19.88
N LEU A 838 1.44 0.30 20.47
CA LEU A 838 2.86 0.35 20.13
C LEU A 838 3.11 0.00 18.66
N SER A 839 2.24 -0.75 17.99
CA SER A 839 2.38 -1.05 16.56
C SER A 839 2.40 0.20 15.67
N GLN A 840 1.79 1.29 16.13
CA GLN A 840 1.74 2.58 15.41
C GLN A 840 2.95 3.48 15.71
N GLU A 841 3.76 3.13 16.71
CA GLU A 841 4.85 3.98 17.21
C GLU A 841 6.23 3.33 17.03
N ILE A 842 6.28 2.00 17.08
CA ILE A 842 7.52 1.24 17.02
C ILE A 842 8.18 1.34 15.64
N ASP A 843 9.46 1.65 15.64
CA ASP A 843 10.33 1.44 14.49
C ASP A 843 10.97 0.06 14.64
N TYR A 844 10.45 -0.92 13.89
CA TYR A 844 10.86 -2.32 13.98
C TYR A 844 12.35 -2.51 13.71
N GLU A 845 12.95 -1.74 12.81
CA GLU A 845 14.38 -1.86 12.48
C GLU A 845 15.26 -1.25 13.56
N TYR A 846 14.88 -0.09 14.10
CA TYR A 846 15.52 0.48 15.29
C TYR A 846 15.49 -0.52 16.45
N TYR A 847 14.30 -1.00 16.82
CA TYR A 847 14.13 -1.89 17.97
C TYR A 847 14.89 -3.22 17.78
N ARG A 848 14.81 -3.82 16.59
CA ARG A 848 15.53 -5.06 16.21
C ARG A 848 17.03 -4.93 16.44
N ARG A 849 17.61 -3.79 16.06
CA ARG A 849 19.06 -3.54 16.11
C ARG A 849 19.51 -3.17 17.51
N THR A 850 18.82 -2.23 18.14
CA THR A 850 19.16 -1.72 19.48
C THR A 850 19.04 -2.82 20.54
N TYR A 851 18.06 -3.72 20.41
CA TYR A 851 17.78 -4.78 21.38
C TYR A 851 18.03 -6.19 20.85
N GLN A 852 18.92 -6.34 19.87
CA GLN A 852 19.23 -7.62 19.23
C GLN A 852 19.61 -8.72 20.24
N ALA A 853 20.42 -8.41 21.25
CA ALA A 853 20.86 -9.39 22.24
C ALA A 853 19.69 -9.89 23.12
N GLN A 854 18.78 -8.99 23.48
CA GLN A 854 17.59 -9.27 24.27
C GLN A 854 16.59 -10.10 23.46
N LEU A 855 16.35 -9.72 22.19
CA LEU A 855 15.47 -10.43 21.27
C LEU A 855 15.96 -11.86 20.98
N THR A 856 17.24 -12.03 20.64
CA THR A 856 17.81 -13.36 20.40
C THR A 856 17.83 -14.23 21.65
N ALA A 857 18.02 -13.64 22.84
CA ALA A 857 17.90 -14.35 24.11
C ALA A 857 16.45 -14.76 24.43
N ALA A 858 15.46 -13.90 24.12
CA ALA A 858 14.05 -14.15 24.38
C ALA A 858 13.47 -15.27 23.50
N PHE A 859 13.80 -15.28 22.19
CA PHE A 859 13.21 -16.21 21.23
C PHE A 859 14.11 -17.40 20.86
N GLY A 860 15.39 -17.38 21.22
CA GLY A 860 16.32 -18.51 21.01
C GLY A 860 16.66 -18.79 19.54
N VAL A 861 16.38 -17.84 18.65
CA VAL A 861 16.65 -17.88 17.20
C VAL A 861 17.55 -16.71 16.80
N SER A 862 18.11 -16.74 15.58
CA SER A 862 18.92 -15.61 15.10
C SER A 862 18.06 -14.39 14.83
N ILE A 863 18.66 -13.19 14.86
CA ILE A 863 17.91 -11.93 14.73
C ILE A 863 17.16 -11.82 13.39
N GLU A 864 17.65 -12.49 12.35
CA GLU A 864 17.05 -12.56 11.01
C GLU A 864 15.81 -13.47 10.95
N GLN A 865 15.61 -14.34 11.96
CA GLN A 865 14.46 -15.25 12.05
C GLN A 865 13.33 -14.69 12.91
N ILE A 866 13.55 -13.59 13.63
CA ILE A 866 12.56 -12.98 14.52
C ILE A 866 11.59 -12.14 13.69
N THR A 867 10.29 -12.41 13.79
CA THR A 867 9.26 -11.68 13.04
C THR A 867 8.95 -10.32 13.67
N ASN A 868 8.29 -9.43 12.93
CA ASN A 868 7.83 -8.15 13.48
C ASN A 868 6.79 -8.36 14.59
N THR A 869 5.91 -9.36 14.47
CA THR A 869 4.98 -9.77 15.53
C THR A 869 5.72 -10.12 16.83
N GLN A 870 6.81 -10.89 16.74
CA GLN A 870 7.63 -11.23 17.91
C GLN A 870 8.35 -10.01 18.50
N ILE A 871 8.78 -9.07 17.65
CA ILE A 871 9.36 -7.80 18.13
C ILE A 871 8.32 -6.98 18.89
N LEU A 872 7.10 -6.86 18.36
CA LEU A 872 6.02 -6.13 18.99
C LEU A 872 5.62 -6.77 20.33
N ASP A 873 5.48 -8.10 20.38
CA ASP A 873 5.21 -8.84 21.63
C ASP A 873 6.30 -8.60 22.68
N HIS A 874 7.57 -8.63 22.26
CA HIS A 874 8.69 -8.32 23.16
C HIS A 874 8.68 -6.85 23.62
N ALA A 875 8.29 -5.92 22.75
CA ALA A 875 8.17 -4.50 23.07
C ALA A 875 7.13 -4.27 24.18
N TYR A 876 5.98 -4.93 24.09
CA TYR A 876 4.97 -4.91 25.15
C TYR A 876 5.46 -5.53 26.45
N ARG A 877 5.89 -6.80 26.40
CA ARG A 877 6.12 -7.60 27.59
C ARG A 877 7.40 -7.30 28.34
N VAL A 878 8.41 -6.80 27.64
CA VAL A 878 9.76 -6.56 28.19
C VAL A 878 10.16 -5.10 27.97
N GLY A 879 9.86 -4.56 26.79
CA GLY A 879 10.25 -3.20 26.42
C GLY A 879 9.67 -2.15 27.35
N LEU A 880 8.37 -2.18 27.61
CA LEU A 880 7.69 -1.23 28.50
C LEU A 880 8.26 -1.27 29.94
N GLU A 881 8.31 -2.47 30.55
CA GLU A 881 8.84 -2.63 31.92
C GLU A 881 10.32 -2.22 32.04
N SER A 882 11.10 -2.44 30.99
CA SER A 882 12.53 -2.14 30.96
C SER A 882 12.85 -0.71 30.51
N GLY A 883 11.82 0.09 30.19
CA GLY A 883 11.98 1.47 29.70
C GLY A 883 12.72 1.57 28.37
N PHE A 884 12.48 0.62 27.46
CA PHE A 884 13.10 0.63 26.14
C PHE A 884 12.51 1.74 25.26
N GLN A 885 13.33 2.31 24.40
CA GLN A 885 12.88 3.23 23.36
C GLN A 885 12.32 2.41 22.20
N PHE A 886 11.19 2.84 21.64
CA PHE A 886 10.53 2.13 20.53
C PHE A 886 10.89 2.71 19.16
N SER A 887 11.45 3.92 19.16
CA SER A 887 11.79 4.69 17.97
C SER A 887 13.08 5.47 18.23
N PRO A 888 13.86 5.80 17.19
CA PRO A 888 15.06 6.62 17.33
C PRO A 888 14.76 8.08 17.72
N ILE A 889 13.50 8.52 17.57
CA ILE A 889 13.02 9.84 18.00
C ILE A 889 12.00 9.64 19.13
N ASP A 890 12.17 10.36 20.23
CA ASP A 890 11.23 10.44 21.35
C ASP A 890 10.05 11.36 20.97
N ILE A 891 9.07 10.76 20.32
CA ILE A 891 7.84 11.42 19.87
C ILE A 891 7.05 12.00 21.06
N ASP A 892 7.01 11.30 22.19
CA ASP A 892 6.27 11.77 23.36
C ASP A 892 6.94 12.99 23.99
N GLY A 893 8.27 12.94 24.15
CA GLY A 893 9.05 14.08 24.63
C GLY A 893 8.96 15.28 23.68
N TYR A 894 8.91 15.05 22.37
CA TYR A 894 8.74 16.12 21.38
C TYR A 894 7.38 16.80 21.47
N ILE A 895 6.30 16.02 21.59
CA ILE A 895 4.95 16.56 21.81
C ILE A 895 4.87 17.31 23.14
N GLU A 896 5.46 16.78 24.22
CA GLU A 896 5.48 17.45 25.53
C GLU A 896 6.17 18.81 25.47
N LYS A 897 7.26 18.92 24.68
CA LYS A 897 8.05 20.14 24.54
C LYS A 897 7.39 21.18 23.61
N TYR A 898 6.72 20.77 22.53
CA TYR A 898 6.28 21.64 21.43
C TYR A 898 4.79 21.58 21.10
N ARG A 899 3.96 21.17 22.06
CA ARG A 899 2.52 20.95 21.86
C ARG A 899 1.79 22.13 21.23
N ASN A 900 2.08 23.36 21.66
CA ASN A 900 1.37 24.55 21.18
C ASN A 900 1.72 24.85 19.72
N GLU A 901 2.98 24.68 19.37
CA GLU A 901 3.51 24.89 18.02
C GLU A 901 2.95 23.85 17.05
N ILE A 902 2.85 22.59 17.49
CA ILE A 902 2.19 21.51 16.75
C ILE A 902 0.70 21.83 16.55
N ALA A 903 -0.03 22.21 17.61
CA ALA A 903 -1.44 22.57 17.54
C ALA A 903 -1.69 23.68 16.51
N ASN A 904 -0.89 24.75 16.57
CA ASN A 904 -0.99 25.88 15.65
C ASN A 904 -0.68 25.51 14.20
N TYR A 905 0.30 24.63 13.96
CA TYR A 905 0.67 24.21 12.61
C TYR A 905 -0.44 23.40 11.94
N PHE A 906 -1.09 22.51 12.69
CA PHE A 906 -2.16 21.65 12.19
C PHE A 906 -3.56 22.30 12.27
N ASP A 907 -3.67 23.56 12.73
CA ASP A 907 -4.94 24.26 13.00
C ASP A 907 -5.87 23.47 13.93
N LEU A 908 -5.28 22.92 15.00
CA LEU A 908 -5.93 22.06 15.98
C LEU A 908 -6.05 22.76 17.34
N GLU A 909 -7.05 22.40 18.12
CA GLU A 909 -7.05 22.69 19.56
C GLU A 909 -5.92 21.92 20.26
N ILE A 910 -5.37 22.45 21.35
CA ILE A 910 -4.24 21.83 22.08
C ILE A 910 -4.54 20.36 22.49
N LYS A 911 -5.79 20.07 22.84
CA LYS A 911 -6.25 18.72 23.19
C LYS A 911 -6.23 17.77 22.00
N GLU A 912 -6.40 18.28 20.78
CA GLU A 912 -6.45 17.51 19.53
C GLU A 912 -5.05 17.17 19.00
N VAL A 913 -3.97 17.73 19.54
CA VAL A 913 -2.60 17.31 19.22
C VAL A 913 -2.38 15.83 19.56
N ALA A 914 -3.04 15.34 20.61
CA ALA A 914 -3.04 13.92 20.94
C ALA A 914 -3.64 13.05 19.84
N ASN A 915 -4.39 13.63 18.88
CA ASN A 915 -5.00 12.90 17.78
C ASN A 915 -4.05 12.64 16.58
N LEU A 916 -2.87 13.26 16.55
CA LEU A 916 -1.89 13.04 15.48
C LEU A 916 -1.21 11.68 15.63
N SER A 917 -0.92 11.01 14.51
CA SER A 917 -0.16 9.75 14.53
C SER A 917 1.32 10.00 14.81
N ALA A 918 2.02 8.99 15.34
CA ALA A 918 3.46 9.09 15.58
C ALA A 918 4.25 9.39 14.29
N THR A 919 3.77 8.90 13.14
CA THR A 919 4.32 9.23 11.82
C THR A 919 4.16 10.71 11.50
N GLN A 920 2.95 11.28 11.65
CA GLN A 920 2.72 12.70 11.39
C GLN A 920 3.56 13.60 12.28
N ILE A 921 3.72 13.24 13.56
CA ILE A 921 4.57 13.99 14.48
C ILE A 921 6.04 13.84 14.12
N ARG A 922 6.49 12.66 13.68
CA ARG A 922 7.86 12.42 13.23
C ARG A 922 8.18 13.24 11.98
N GLU A 923 7.28 13.24 10.98
CA GLU A 923 7.40 14.03 9.76
C GLU A 923 7.42 15.53 10.09
N PHE A 924 6.48 16.00 10.92
CA PHE A 924 6.49 17.38 11.41
C PHE A 924 7.82 17.71 12.11
N ALA A 925 8.29 16.86 13.02
CA ALA A 925 9.49 17.11 13.81
C ALA A 925 10.76 17.15 12.95
N LEU A 926 10.80 16.41 11.83
CA LEU A 926 11.93 16.34 10.90
C LEU A 926 11.84 17.34 9.74
N GLU A 927 10.71 18.03 9.57
CA GLU A 927 10.51 19.01 8.50
C GLU A 927 10.06 20.36 9.07
N ALA A 928 8.74 20.60 9.11
CA ALA A 928 8.15 21.89 9.46
C ALA A 928 8.52 22.38 10.87
N GLY A 929 8.68 21.48 11.83
CA GLY A 929 9.09 21.81 13.20
C GLY A 929 10.46 22.47 13.23
N LEU A 930 11.40 22.04 12.40
CA LEU A 930 12.74 22.65 12.35
C LEU A 930 12.73 23.98 11.62
N GLU A 931 11.90 24.13 10.57
CA GLU A 931 11.66 25.42 9.92
C GLU A 931 11.08 26.45 10.91
N LEU A 932 10.28 25.98 11.87
CA LEU A 932 9.75 26.77 12.99
C LEU A 932 10.77 26.99 14.12
N GLY A 933 11.97 26.42 14.02
CA GLY A 933 13.04 26.53 15.02
C GLY A 933 12.88 25.63 16.24
N LEU A 934 12.14 24.53 16.13
CA LEU A 934 11.94 23.55 17.21
C LEU A 934 13.10 22.55 17.23
N GLU A 935 13.79 22.44 18.37
CA GLU A 935 15.01 21.64 18.55
C GLU A 935 14.73 20.16 18.88
N LEU A 936 15.42 19.26 18.17
CA LEU A 936 15.41 17.81 18.42
C LEU A 936 16.43 17.35 19.50
N THR A 937 17.25 18.27 20.01
CA THR A 937 18.29 17.96 21.00
C THR A 937 17.69 17.35 22.27
N GLY A 938 18.25 16.22 22.70
CA GLY A 938 17.79 15.42 23.83
C GLY A 938 16.59 14.51 23.53
N LEU A 939 16.06 14.54 22.31
CA LEU A 939 14.90 13.75 21.87
C LEU A 939 15.25 12.72 20.79
N VAL A 940 16.53 12.62 20.39
CA VAL A 940 16.99 11.68 19.37
C VAL A 940 18.04 10.75 19.96
N ASP A 941 17.95 9.44 19.66
CA ASP A 941 19.00 8.48 19.97
C ASP A 941 20.17 8.66 19.00
N VAL A 942 21.02 9.63 19.31
CA VAL A 942 22.22 9.97 18.54
C VAL A 942 23.16 8.76 18.43
N ASN A 943 23.20 7.88 19.43
CA ASN A 943 24.13 6.75 19.42
C ASN A 943 23.72 5.67 18.42
N TYR A 944 22.42 5.43 18.25
CA TYR A 944 21.91 4.60 17.16
C TYR A 944 22.43 5.12 15.81
N TYR A 945 22.26 6.42 15.54
CA TYR A 945 22.73 6.99 14.28
C TYR A 945 24.26 6.96 14.15
N ARG A 946 25.00 7.33 15.20
CA ARG A 946 26.46 7.23 15.24
C ARG A 946 26.98 5.81 15.07
N GLN A 947 26.25 4.79 15.49
CA GLN A 947 26.69 3.40 15.41
C GLN A 947 26.41 2.80 14.03
N TYR A 948 25.26 3.12 13.43
CA TYR A 948 24.80 2.47 12.20
C TYR A 948 24.99 3.31 10.93
N PHE A 949 25.16 4.63 11.07
CA PHE A 949 25.54 5.56 10.01
C PHE A 949 26.93 6.16 10.29
N SER A 950 27.78 5.37 10.97
CA SER A 950 29.06 5.82 11.51
C SER A 950 30.01 6.28 10.42
N ASP A 951 30.03 5.54 9.30
CA ASP A 951 30.93 5.81 8.19
C ASP A 951 30.49 7.08 7.45
N GLU A 952 29.19 7.29 7.34
CA GLU A 952 28.56 8.45 6.71
C GLU A 952 28.73 9.71 7.56
N LEU A 953 28.52 9.63 8.88
CA LEU A 953 28.71 10.76 9.81
C LEU A 953 30.19 11.16 9.93
N LEU A 954 31.09 10.17 10.02
CA LEU A 954 32.54 10.41 10.03
C LEU A 954 33.01 11.04 8.72
N ALA A 955 32.49 10.56 7.59
CA ALA A 955 32.79 11.11 6.28
C ALA A 955 32.24 12.52 6.13
N ASN A 956 31.02 12.80 6.59
CA ASN A 956 30.37 14.11 6.45
C ASN A 956 31.10 15.20 7.25
N TYR A 957 31.48 14.91 8.50
CA TYR A 957 32.08 15.90 9.42
C TYR A 957 33.59 15.81 9.56
N ARG A 958 34.27 14.93 8.80
CA ARG A 958 35.73 14.71 8.82
C ARG A 958 36.30 14.49 10.22
N SER A 959 35.54 13.78 11.04
CA SER A 959 35.99 13.41 12.37
C SER A 959 36.85 12.14 12.30
N GLU A 960 37.83 12.00 13.18
CA GLU A 960 38.56 10.73 13.33
C GLU A 960 37.77 9.71 14.16
N ASN A 961 36.72 10.16 14.85
CA ASN A 961 35.91 9.36 15.75
C ASN A 961 34.44 9.84 15.73
N VAL A 962 33.50 8.93 15.51
CA VAL A 962 32.07 9.26 15.39
C VAL A 962 31.51 9.85 16.68
N TYR A 963 32.14 9.55 17.82
CA TYR A 963 31.81 10.15 19.12
C TYR A 963 32.28 11.61 19.28
N ASN A 964 33.06 12.16 18.33
CA ASN A 964 33.35 13.59 18.27
C ASN A 964 32.42 14.34 17.30
N VAL A 965 31.58 13.62 16.53
CA VAL A 965 30.47 14.23 15.77
C VAL A 965 29.39 14.53 16.80
N ASP A 966 29.16 15.79 17.10
CA ASP A 966 28.22 16.17 18.15
C ASP A 966 26.76 15.91 17.76
N GLU A 967 25.86 16.12 18.71
CA GLU A 967 24.43 15.84 18.53
C GLU A 967 23.80 16.75 17.47
N GLU A 968 24.22 18.02 17.41
CA GLU A 968 23.74 18.99 16.42
C GLU A 968 24.18 18.58 15.00
N GLN A 969 25.42 18.12 14.84
CA GLN A 969 25.93 17.56 13.60
C GLN A 969 25.22 16.24 13.22
N THR A 970 24.91 15.40 14.19
CA THR A 970 24.19 14.15 13.88
C THR A 970 22.77 14.45 13.42
N ILE A 971 22.11 15.44 14.04
CA ILE A 971 20.77 15.91 13.64
C ILE A 971 20.86 16.59 12.27
N ASP A 972 21.79 17.51 12.03
CA ASP A 972 22.01 18.16 10.73
C ASP A 972 22.18 17.14 9.58
N TYR A 973 22.93 16.05 9.81
CA TYR A 973 23.05 14.95 8.84
C TYR A 973 21.72 14.23 8.57
N LEU A 974 20.85 14.08 9.58
CA LEU A 974 19.53 13.48 9.42
C LEU A 974 18.56 14.39 8.65
N LEU A 975 18.73 15.71 8.77
CA LEU A 975 17.88 16.72 8.15
C LEU A 975 18.28 17.03 6.72
N ASN A 976 19.58 17.14 6.47
CA ASN A 976 20.12 17.50 5.17
C ASN A 976 20.52 16.30 4.32
N GLY A 977 20.64 15.11 4.95
CA GLY A 977 21.02 13.86 4.31
C GLY A 977 22.39 13.95 3.65
N GLY A 978 23.34 13.08 4.00
CA GLY A 978 24.53 12.93 3.14
C GLY A 978 24.22 12.58 1.65
N LEU A 979 22.96 12.37 1.25
CA LEU A 979 22.55 11.73 0.00
C LEU A 979 21.11 12.09 -0.44
N VAL A 980 20.85 13.30 -0.95
CA VAL A 980 19.86 13.35 -2.05
C VAL A 980 20.56 13.03 -3.38
N GLN A 981 21.78 13.49 -3.63
CA GLN A 981 22.53 13.16 -4.85
C GLN A 981 24.07 13.35 -4.69
N GLY A 982 24.80 12.25 -4.45
CA GLY A 982 26.18 12.00 -4.91
C GLY A 982 27.22 13.14 -5.00
N VAL A 983 27.56 13.84 -3.90
CA VAL A 983 28.87 14.55 -3.80
C VAL A 983 29.53 14.30 -2.43
N ASN A 984 30.73 13.71 -2.44
CA ASN A 984 31.56 13.50 -1.26
C ASN A 984 32.35 14.78 -0.92
N VAL A 985 32.00 15.49 0.16
CA VAL A 985 32.62 16.77 0.56
C VAL A 985 33.85 16.62 1.48
N SER A 986 34.24 15.40 1.88
CA SER A 986 35.26 15.16 2.91
C SER A 986 36.74 15.44 2.53
N ALA A 987 37.05 15.77 1.26
CA ALA A 987 38.39 16.25 0.86
C ALA A 987 38.40 17.56 0.05
N ALA A 988 37.23 18.01 -0.45
CA ALA A 988 37.12 19.20 -1.28
C ALA A 988 37.11 20.53 -0.48
N VAL A 989 36.59 20.55 0.76
CA VAL A 989 36.46 21.77 1.59
C VAL A 989 37.08 21.61 2.99
N ASP A 990 38.19 22.28 3.28
CA ASP A 990 38.87 22.25 4.59
C ASP A 990 38.69 23.59 5.30
N LEU A 991 37.67 23.68 6.15
CA LEU A 991 37.26 24.94 6.79
C LEU A 991 38.30 25.48 7.78
N GLU A 992 39.06 24.61 8.44
CA GLU A 992 40.10 25.03 9.38
C GLU A 992 41.31 25.60 8.64
N TRP A 993 41.78 24.90 7.61
CA TRP A 993 42.83 25.44 6.73
C TRP A 993 42.38 26.72 6.04
N TYR A 994 41.12 26.78 5.60
CA TYR A 994 40.57 27.96 4.93
C TYR A 994 40.52 29.16 5.89
N ARG A 995 40.08 28.94 7.14
CA ARG A 995 40.05 29.96 8.19
C ARG A 995 41.43 30.56 8.44
N GLN A 996 42.47 29.73 8.41
CA GLN A 996 43.86 30.18 8.58
C GLN A 996 44.41 30.89 7.34
N THR A 997 44.13 30.36 6.15
CA THR A 997 44.69 30.85 4.88
C THR A 997 44.06 32.16 4.43
N TYR A 998 42.74 32.30 4.59
CA TYR A 998 41.96 33.47 4.17
C TYR A 998 41.49 34.32 5.36
N ALA A 999 42.14 34.22 6.52
CA ALA A 999 41.77 34.93 7.75
C ALA A 999 41.53 36.44 7.57
N SER A 1000 42.36 37.10 6.76
CA SER A 1000 42.23 38.54 6.47
C SER A 1000 41.02 38.87 5.60
N ASP A 1001 40.67 37.99 4.65
CA ASP A 1001 39.49 38.14 3.79
C ASP A 1001 38.20 37.85 4.57
N LEU A 1002 38.20 36.82 5.43
CA LEU A 1002 37.07 36.52 6.30
C LEU A 1002 36.78 37.67 7.26
N ALA A 1003 37.81 38.26 7.87
CA ALA A 1003 37.64 39.44 8.73
C ALA A 1003 37.12 40.66 7.96
N ALA A 1004 37.50 40.82 6.68
CA ALA A 1004 37.03 41.92 5.83
C ALA A 1004 35.58 41.75 5.35
N ASN A 1005 35.10 40.50 5.24
CA ASN A 1005 33.75 40.14 4.79
C ASN A 1005 32.84 39.67 5.94
N GLN A 1006 33.25 39.83 7.20
CA GLN A 1006 32.54 39.28 8.36
C GLN A 1006 31.07 39.70 8.40
N GLY A 1007 30.75 40.98 8.16
CA GLY A 1007 29.36 41.46 8.19
C GLY A 1007 28.45 40.97 7.05
N THR A 1008 29.01 40.27 6.06
CA THR A 1008 28.26 39.58 4.99
C THR A 1008 28.19 38.07 5.20
N ILE A 1009 29.10 37.52 6.02
CA ILE A 1009 29.19 36.07 6.29
C ILE A 1009 28.38 35.72 7.54
N ASP A 1010 28.47 36.54 8.58
CA ASP A 1010 27.72 36.47 9.83
C ASP A 1010 26.24 36.83 9.56
N ALA A 1011 25.50 35.85 9.03
CA ALA A 1011 24.13 35.98 8.58
C ALA A 1011 23.17 36.12 9.77
N ASN A 1012 23.52 35.53 10.92
CA ASN A 1012 22.74 35.61 12.15
C ASN A 1012 23.08 36.86 13.00
N GLY A 1013 24.16 37.59 12.67
CA GLY A 1013 24.55 38.86 13.28
C GLY A 1013 25.15 38.74 14.69
N ASN A 1014 25.66 37.57 15.07
CA ASN A 1014 26.17 37.28 16.41
C ASN A 1014 27.61 37.76 16.66
N GLY A 1015 28.28 38.31 15.63
CA GLY A 1015 29.65 38.82 15.70
C GLY A 1015 30.73 37.75 15.56
N GLN A 1016 30.36 36.51 15.22
CA GLN A 1016 31.23 35.39 14.93
C GLN A 1016 30.88 34.81 13.55
N ILE A 1017 31.79 34.02 12.97
CA ILE A 1017 31.51 33.26 11.75
C ILE A 1017 31.49 31.80 12.17
N ASP A 1018 30.29 31.24 12.25
CA ASP A 1018 30.11 29.83 12.56
C ASP A 1018 30.53 28.93 11.39
N THR A 1019 30.44 27.61 11.59
CA THR A 1019 30.92 26.64 10.61
C THR A 1019 30.04 26.60 9.36
N THR A 1020 28.73 26.82 9.51
CA THR A 1020 27.75 26.83 8.42
C THR A 1020 27.92 28.08 7.57
N GLU A 1021 27.97 29.24 8.21
CA GLU A 1021 28.25 30.53 7.57
C GLU A 1021 29.60 30.51 6.84
N LEU A 1022 30.62 29.91 7.45
CA LEU A 1022 31.91 29.74 6.80
C LEU A 1022 31.83 28.80 5.61
N PHE A 1023 31.11 27.67 5.72
CA PHE A 1023 30.97 26.70 4.65
C PHE A 1023 30.23 27.29 3.45
N ASP A 1024 29.14 28.01 3.68
CA ASP A 1024 28.36 28.72 2.67
C ASP A 1024 29.20 29.77 1.96
N TYR A 1025 30.00 30.53 2.73
CA TYR A 1025 30.93 31.48 2.15
C TYR A 1025 32.02 30.78 1.32
N VAL A 1026 32.60 29.69 1.83
CA VAL A 1026 33.70 28.95 1.16
C VAL A 1026 33.22 28.34 -0.16
N THR A 1027 32.02 27.77 -0.20
CA THR A 1027 31.45 27.11 -1.38
C THR A 1027 30.71 28.06 -2.31
N GLY A 1028 30.30 29.23 -1.82
CA GLY A 1028 29.67 30.31 -2.58
C GLY A 1028 30.66 31.41 -2.99
N GLU A 1029 30.65 32.53 -2.27
CA GLU A 1029 31.40 33.74 -2.64
C GLU A 1029 32.92 33.54 -2.71
N GLY A 1030 33.48 32.81 -1.74
CA GLY A 1030 34.90 32.51 -1.68
C GLY A 1030 35.35 31.71 -2.90
N LEU A 1031 34.59 30.68 -3.26
CA LEU A 1031 34.82 29.90 -4.46
C LEU A 1031 34.65 30.73 -5.74
N ALA A 1032 33.66 31.61 -5.79
CA ALA A 1032 33.45 32.53 -6.92
C ALA A 1032 34.63 33.51 -7.11
N LYS A 1033 35.33 33.87 -6.02
CA LYS A 1033 36.59 34.66 -6.04
C LYS A 1033 37.80 33.82 -6.51
N GLY A 1034 37.62 32.52 -6.73
CA GLY A 1034 38.67 31.58 -7.10
C GLY A 1034 39.57 31.19 -5.93
N GLN A 1035 39.09 31.34 -4.69
CA GLN A 1035 39.82 30.86 -3.51
C GLN A 1035 39.74 29.33 -3.47
N ASN A 1036 40.85 28.68 -3.14
CA ASN A 1036 40.88 27.23 -2.99
C ASN A 1036 40.10 26.86 -1.72
N PRO A 1037 39.16 25.91 -1.77
CA PRO A 1037 38.40 25.52 -0.59
C PRO A 1037 39.16 24.56 0.33
N SER A 1038 40.28 23.97 -0.12
CA SER A 1038 41.19 23.18 0.71
C SER A 1038 42.63 23.26 0.21
N GLN A 1039 43.59 22.86 1.05
CA GLN A 1039 45.01 22.77 0.67
C GLN A 1039 45.30 21.74 -0.44
N LEU A 1040 44.37 20.83 -0.69
CA LEU A 1040 44.53 19.74 -1.67
C LEU A 1040 44.19 20.18 -3.09
N ILE A 1041 43.62 21.38 -3.24
CA ILE A 1041 43.10 21.90 -4.50
C ILE A 1041 43.95 23.06 -4.98
N ASP A 1042 44.26 23.04 -6.27
CA ASP A 1042 44.80 24.19 -6.99
C ASP A 1042 43.89 24.55 -8.17
N LEU A 1043 42.85 25.35 -7.89
CA LEU A 1043 41.88 25.79 -8.90
C LEU A 1043 42.56 26.55 -10.04
N GLN A 1044 43.61 27.32 -9.74
CA GLN A 1044 44.28 28.16 -10.72
C GLN A 1044 45.12 27.32 -11.69
N ALA A 1045 45.88 26.35 -11.19
CA ALA A 1045 46.64 25.43 -12.04
C ALA A 1045 45.70 24.50 -12.83
N TYR A 1046 44.65 23.98 -12.19
CA TYR A 1046 43.71 23.05 -12.81
C TYR A 1046 42.92 23.70 -13.96
N ARG A 1047 42.65 25.02 -13.85
CA ARG A 1047 41.97 25.83 -14.87
C ARG A 1047 42.94 26.60 -15.79
N ALA A 1048 44.25 26.39 -15.70
CA ALA A 1048 45.21 27.15 -16.50
C ALA A 1048 45.01 26.92 -18.01
N ALA A 1049 44.97 27.99 -18.80
CA ALA A 1049 44.73 27.92 -20.23
C ALA A 1049 45.79 27.05 -20.94
N GLY A 1050 45.33 25.99 -21.61
CA GLY A 1050 46.20 25.01 -22.28
C GLY A 1050 46.66 23.84 -21.41
N SER A 1051 46.28 23.78 -20.13
CA SER A 1051 46.46 22.57 -19.32
C SER A 1051 45.56 21.43 -19.82
N ALA A 1052 45.99 20.19 -19.59
CA ALA A 1052 45.23 19.00 -20.00
C ALA A 1052 43.88 18.91 -19.26
N SER A 1053 43.87 19.26 -17.96
CA SER A 1053 42.65 19.37 -17.14
C SER A 1053 41.69 20.45 -17.67
N ALA A 1054 42.20 21.64 -18.06
CA ALA A 1054 41.34 22.68 -18.64
C ALA A 1054 40.79 22.30 -20.01
N GLN A 1055 41.59 21.66 -20.88
CA GLN A 1055 41.12 21.18 -22.18
C GLN A 1055 40.07 20.08 -22.02
N ALA A 1056 40.28 19.15 -21.08
CA ALA A 1056 39.33 18.08 -20.80
C ALA A 1056 38.04 18.62 -20.15
N MET A 1057 38.13 19.61 -19.26
CA MET A 1057 36.97 20.33 -18.72
C MET A 1057 36.16 21.06 -19.79
N LEU A 1058 36.84 21.75 -20.72
CA LEU A 1058 36.17 22.43 -21.84
C LEU A 1058 35.43 21.45 -22.75
N GLN A 1059 36.04 20.29 -23.00
CA GLN A 1059 35.42 19.22 -23.75
C GLN A 1059 34.23 18.62 -23.00
N TYR A 1060 34.36 18.39 -21.69
CA TYR A 1060 33.33 17.81 -20.83
C TYR A 1060 32.09 18.71 -20.72
N TYR A 1061 32.29 20.00 -20.40
CA TYR A 1061 31.20 20.98 -20.28
C TYR A 1061 30.77 21.61 -21.62
N GLN A 1062 31.38 21.20 -22.74
CA GLN A 1062 31.13 21.72 -24.09
C GLN A 1062 31.26 23.25 -24.18
N LYS A 1063 32.31 23.81 -23.56
CA LYS A 1063 32.60 25.25 -23.56
C LYS A 1063 33.81 25.57 -24.43
N THR A 1064 33.88 26.80 -24.93
CA THR A 1064 35.00 27.25 -25.77
C THR A 1064 36.09 27.97 -24.98
N GLU A 1065 35.75 28.53 -23.81
CA GLU A 1065 36.68 29.25 -22.95
C GLU A 1065 36.50 28.85 -21.48
N ILE A 1066 37.60 28.74 -20.72
CA ILE A 1066 37.56 28.25 -19.33
C ILE A 1066 36.82 29.21 -18.39
N SER A 1067 36.72 30.48 -18.77
CA SER A 1067 35.90 31.51 -18.12
C SER A 1067 34.40 31.19 -18.11
N GLN A 1068 33.93 30.31 -19.00
CA GLN A 1068 32.52 29.91 -19.11
C GLN A 1068 32.15 28.74 -18.19
N ILE A 1069 33.12 28.19 -17.47
CA ILE A 1069 32.94 27.10 -16.49
C ILE A 1069 33.10 27.73 -15.11
N SER A 1070 32.12 27.57 -14.22
CA SER A 1070 32.20 28.13 -12.86
C SER A 1070 33.27 27.41 -12.03
N TYR A 1071 33.73 28.01 -10.92
CA TYR A 1071 34.64 27.33 -10.01
C TYR A 1071 33.98 26.13 -9.31
N GLN A 1072 32.67 26.19 -9.08
CA GLN A 1072 31.87 25.05 -8.61
C GLN A 1072 31.90 23.89 -9.62
N GLN A 1073 31.64 24.17 -10.89
CA GLN A 1073 31.77 23.18 -11.97
C GLN A 1073 33.21 22.64 -12.08
N THR A 1074 34.22 23.44 -11.74
CA THR A 1074 35.58 22.91 -11.67
C THR A 1074 35.77 21.92 -10.54
N LEU A 1075 35.22 22.16 -9.34
CA LEU A 1075 35.31 21.20 -8.24
C LEU A 1075 34.56 19.91 -8.55
N GLU A 1076 33.35 20.02 -9.09
CA GLU A 1076 32.54 18.88 -9.52
C GLU A 1076 33.32 18.00 -10.50
N TYR A 1077 33.88 18.59 -11.56
CA TYR A 1077 34.69 17.84 -12.51
C TYR A 1077 35.98 17.29 -11.87
N MET A 1078 36.65 18.08 -11.04
CA MET A 1078 37.93 17.73 -10.42
C MET A 1078 37.83 16.49 -9.53
N PHE A 1079 36.73 16.30 -8.80
CA PHE A 1079 36.54 15.16 -7.89
C PHE A 1079 35.63 14.06 -8.43
N SER A 1080 35.26 14.14 -9.71
CA SER A 1080 34.53 13.09 -10.41
C SER A 1080 35.29 12.63 -11.66
N VAL A 1081 34.81 13.05 -12.85
CA VAL A 1081 35.30 12.62 -14.15
C VAL A 1081 36.77 13.01 -14.38
N GLY A 1082 37.19 14.17 -13.87
CA GLY A 1082 38.57 14.62 -13.96
C GLY A 1082 39.54 13.71 -13.22
N LEU A 1083 39.17 13.28 -12.01
CA LEU A 1083 39.98 12.41 -11.18
C LEU A 1083 40.11 11.01 -11.79
N GLU A 1084 38.99 10.46 -12.30
CA GLU A 1084 38.98 9.18 -13.02
C GLU A 1084 39.76 9.23 -14.34
N ALA A 1085 39.78 10.40 -14.99
CA ALA A 1085 40.61 10.64 -16.16
C ALA A 1085 42.10 10.85 -15.81
N GLY A 1086 42.47 10.76 -14.52
CA GLY A 1086 43.83 10.87 -14.02
C GLY A 1086 44.31 12.31 -13.84
N TYR A 1087 43.43 13.31 -13.93
CA TYR A 1087 43.77 14.70 -13.64
C TYR A 1087 43.72 14.93 -12.13
N SER A 1088 44.89 15.22 -11.55
CA SER A 1088 45.00 15.37 -10.11
C SER A 1088 44.52 16.77 -9.64
N PRO A 1089 43.83 16.86 -8.48
CA PRO A 1089 43.29 18.13 -7.96
C PRO A 1089 44.34 19.22 -7.70
N SER A 1090 45.58 18.79 -7.44
CA SER A 1090 46.77 19.64 -7.37
C SER A 1090 47.99 18.86 -7.83
N GLY A 1091 49.07 19.56 -8.18
CA GLY A 1091 50.34 18.95 -8.60
C GLY A 1091 51.06 18.15 -7.50
N SER A 1092 50.56 18.23 -6.26
CA SER A 1092 51.11 17.54 -5.09
C SER A 1092 50.47 16.16 -4.86
N ILE A 1093 49.43 15.82 -5.61
CA ILE A 1093 48.66 14.57 -5.45
C ILE A 1093 48.94 13.69 -6.65
N ASP A 1094 49.48 12.48 -6.42
CA ASP A 1094 49.64 11.46 -7.47
C ASP A 1094 49.09 10.12 -6.98
N LEU A 1095 47.84 9.85 -7.35
CA LEU A 1095 47.12 8.64 -6.95
C LEU A 1095 47.69 7.39 -7.63
N ASN A 1096 48.44 7.51 -8.73
CA ASN A 1096 49.08 6.36 -9.37
C ASN A 1096 50.16 5.78 -8.46
N VAL A 1097 50.87 6.62 -7.70
CA VAL A 1097 51.87 6.18 -6.73
C VAL A 1097 51.22 5.31 -5.65
N TRP A 1098 50.04 5.71 -5.18
CA TRP A 1098 49.31 4.99 -4.13
C TRP A 1098 48.73 3.66 -4.63
N ARG A 1099 48.19 3.66 -5.85
CA ARG A 1099 47.65 2.46 -6.49
C ARG A 1099 48.74 1.47 -6.91
N SER A 1100 49.96 1.93 -7.12
CA SER A 1100 51.12 1.08 -7.48
C SER A 1100 51.96 0.63 -6.30
N ASP A 1101 51.81 1.26 -5.13
CA ASP A 1101 52.42 0.80 -3.89
C ASP A 1101 51.68 -0.44 -3.37
N ALA A 1102 52.39 -1.56 -3.23
CA ALA A 1102 51.79 -2.84 -2.89
C ALA A 1102 51.15 -2.88 -1.49
N ALA A 1103 51.63 -2.08 -0.54
CA ALA A 1103 51.08 -2.03 0.80
C ALA A 1103 49.83 -1.16 0.84
N ILE A 1104 49.89 0.03 0.26
CA ILE A 1104 48.77 0.98 0.22
C ILE A 1104 47.62 0.42 -0.63
N SER A 1105 47.92 -0.11 -1.83
CA SER A 1105 46.92 -0.73 -2.69
C SER A 1105 46.22 -1.91 -2.00
N GLN A 1106 46.94 -2.75 -1.25
CA GLN A 1106 46.33 -3.85 -0.51
C GLN A 1106 45.40 -3.35 0.61
N GLN A 1107 45.75 -2.25 1.28
CA GLN A 1107 44.89 -1.63 2.30
C GLN A 1107 43.64 -1.01 1.68
N ILE A 1108 43.77 -0.31 0.54
CA ILE A 1108 42.64 0.23 -0.22
C ILE A 1108 41.70 -0.89 -0.68
N VAL A 1109 42.25 -1.96 -1.25
CA VAL A 1109 41.50 -3.15 -1.70
C VAL A 1109 40.74 -3.80 -0.56
N SER A 1110 41.38 -3.92 0.61
CA SER A 1110 40.74 -4.45 1.82
C SER A 1110 39.65 -3.53 2.35
N TYR A 1111 39.85 -2.21 2.32
CA TYR A 1111 38.89 -1.23 2.80
C TYR A 1111 37.60 -1.27 1.98
N TYR A 1112 37.72 -1.31 0.65
CA TYR A 1112 36.57 -1.41 -0.25
C TYR A 1112 36.06 -2.85 -0.47
N GLN A 1113 36.64 -3.84 0.23
CA GLN A 1113 36.27 -5.26 0.14
C GLN A 1113 36.26 -5.81 -1.31
N VAL A 1114 37.14 -5.27 -2.17
CA VAL A 1114 37.30 -5.72 -3.55
C VAL A 1114 38.47 -6.71 -3.67
N GLN A 1115 38.60 -7.37 -4.82
CA GLN A 1115 39.66 -8.37 -5.02
C GLN A 1115 40.98 -7.78 -5.53
N SER A 1116 40.94 -6.61 -6.17
CA SER A 1116 42.15 -5.97 -6.69
C SER A 1116 42.01 -4.45 -6.82
N ILE A 1117 43.14 -3.73 -6.88
CA ILE A 1117 43.16 -2.26 -6.88
C ILE A 1117 42.57 -1.69 -8.17
N GLU A 1118 42.57 -2.47 -9.25
CA GLU A 1118 41.93 -2.15 -10.53
C GLU A 1118 40.41 -2.05 -10.43
N GLN A 1119 39.80 -2.63 -9.38
CA GLN A 1119 38.36 -2.53 -9.10
C GLN A 1119 38.00 -1.31 -8.25
N VAL A 1120 38.99 -0.61 -7.71
CA VAL A 1120 38.80 0.63 -6.96
C VAL A 1120 38.96 1.80 -7.92
N THR A 1121 38.08 2.79 -7.88
CA THR A 1121 38.18 3.98 -8.75
C THR A 1121 39.24 4.98 -8.24
N TYR A 1122 39.63 5.96 -9.05
CA TYR A 1122 40.55 7.02 -8.59
C TYR A 1122 39.89 7.91 -7.54
N THR A 1123 38.58 8.11 -7.63
CA THR A 1123 37.76 8.80 -6.64
C THR A 1123 37.75 8.03 -5.32
N GLN A 1124 37.54 6.71 -5.36
CA GLN A 1124 37.64 5.87 -4.17
C GLN A 1124 39.07 5.85 -3.60
N THR A 1125 40.09 5.85 -4.46
CA THR A 1125 41.50 5.94 -4.03
C THR A 1125 41.76 7.27 -3.32
N PHE A 1126 41.26 8.36 -3.88
CA PHE A 1126 41.39 9.70 -3.32
C PHE A 1126 40.63 9.84 -2.00
N ASN A 1127 39.41 9.31 -1.93
CA ASN A 1127 38.60 9.30 -0.71
C ASN A 1127 39.22 8.41 0.38
N TYR A 1128 39.87 7.32 0.01
CA TYR A 1128 40.68 6.55 0.94
C TYR A 1128 41.91 7.34 1.40
N ALA A 1129 42.60 8.00 0.46
CA ALA A 1129 43.84 8.72 0.69
C ALA A 1129 43.67 10.01 1.50
N PHE A 1130 42.52 10.66 1.43
CA PHE A 1130 42.27 11.97 2.02
C PHE A 1130 40.94 12.05 2.79
N GLY A 1131 40.28 10.91 3.00
CA GLY A 1131 39.10 10.73 3.85
C GLY A 1131 39.35 9.61 4.90
N ALA A 1132 38.44 8.65 5.04
CA ALA A 1132 38.43 7.66 6.13
C ALA A 1132 39.69 6.76 6.26
N GLY A 1133 40.47 6.56 5.18
CA GLY A 1133 41.67 5.71 5.18
C GLY A 1133 42.94 6.36 5.74
N TYR A 1134 42.99 7.69 5.87
CA TYR A 1134 44.19 8.45 6.24
C TYR A 1134 44.77 8.02 7.60
N ASN A 1135 43.91 7.64 8.55
CA ASN A 1135 44.33 7.26 9.91
C ASN A 1135 44.96 5.86 10.03
N THR A 1136 44.93 5.05 8.95
CA THR A 1136 45.50 3.69 8.96
C THR A 1136 46.93 3.62 8.43
N VAL A 1137 47.42 4.65 7.76
CA VAL A 1137 48.77 4.71 7.17
C VAL A 1137 49.55 5.85 7.83
N GLY A 1138 50.38 5.52 8.81
CA GLY A 1138 51.14 6.51 9.59
C GLY A 1138 51.83 7.57 8.72
N ALA A 1139 51.74 8.82 9.15
CA ALA A 1139 52.11 10.10 8.51
C ALA A 1139 53.55 10.24 7.95
N THR A 1140 54.02 9.30 7.14
CA THR A 1140 55.43 9.24 6.68
C THR A 1140 55.61 9.33 5.17
N VAL A 1141 54.55 9.65 4.41
CA VAL A 1141 54.60 9.71 2.93
C VAL A 1141 54.25 11.11 2.37
N ILE A 1142 54.20 12.15 3.21
CA ILE A 1142 54.17 13.56 2.75
C ILE A 1142 55.49 14.24 3.09
#